data_AF-A0AAD1MG90-F1
#
_entry.id   AF-A0AAD1MG90-F1
#
_cell.length_a   1.000
_cell.length_b   1.000
_cell.length_c   1.000
_cell.angle_alpha   90.00
_cell.angle_beta   90.00
_cell.angle_gamma   90.00
#
_symmetry.space_group_name_H-M   'P 1'
#
loop_
_entity.id
_entity.type
_entity.pdbx_description
1 polymer ?
#
loop_
_entity_poly.entity_id
_entity_poly.type
_entity_poly.pdbx_seq_one_letter_code
_entity_poly.pdbx_strand_id
1 'polypeptide(L)'
;MSRRDSSQPGNTGARHRKRVVGATSTAGAFLAFGLAPLAAAPAAHADADFDLGDLFGDLLSSWTSTDVGDTAATWDLDALFGGAGSAAGDPFSWTGIMDQWFYEPLHTMTQLWITSPFGMSIDGMINDWSGLYLIGNGVAGTEDSPDGGDGGLWFGDGGAGWSSDQDGVAGGDGGAALGWLGNGGDGGAGGVGADGGDGGAGGWFMGNGGNGGAGGAATAAGGDGGDGGDGGAAAAWFFGNGGAGGVGGAGLDGAAGAAANGVGGAGGAGGNGGAGGRSGYMFGDGGKGGAGGAAGNGGDGMTGATDGANGGTGGQGGNGGAGGARGSNYYAGAFYGSAGAAGDGADGGNGGNGGGAAIDSVTGAYLGQGGNGGGGGTAGSGEHGGNGGTGGNGGDGNGLNTTDPTLPYNTGGQGGSGGQGGNSLGANTGGNGGDGGKGGLGTVGFGGSGGSGGWGGTSDSGTGGAGGAGGLGGNGGTDDPTVATTGGAGGYGGWGGASNSGTSGAGGNGGAGGDGTLRGGSGGGGGNSGYSQTGNGGAGGNGGAAGKGLGYDDGTTVWSIGGNGGSGGTGGSSGSAGNAGNGGIAADGADGLTGANVVSLGGNGGDGGAGGTSSGGLAGNGSNGGAGGSGTASGGQGGQGGQGGDGFSGLATKSAGGNGGDGGAGGDSGGVDTPAGAPGAQGTIPSPFGDTSHAGTGGAGGTGGHSYNGLAGGTGGNGGAGGNATGAVDGGTGGQGGAGGGGVTAGNAGNGGAGGSAVDGNGGDGGAGGTGGTADNGADGTSGIPLLPGSPNGPGGNGGNGNTGGTGGNGGVGGTSTNGTGGNGGAGGGGGNGGGGGAGGPGGTDPDTGNGFDGGDGGNGGNGGTGGNGGAHGAGGAGNGTGGTAGDGGSGGAAGAAGPGGAATGTGTPGTDGAPGTAGTAGADGTPGA
;
A
#
# COMPACT_ATOMS: atom_id res chain seq x y z
N MET A 1 31.22 2.17 -13.90
CA MET A 1 31.97 3.44 -13.96
C MET A 1 31.75 4.19 -12.65
N SER A 2 32.83 4.59 -11.98
CA SER A 2 32.85 5.24 -10.66
C SER A 2 32.75 6.77 -10.78
N ARG A 3 32.03 7.42 -9.86
CA ARG A 3 32.23 8.78 -9.25
C ARG A 3 30.94 9.14 -8.49
N ARG A 4 30.86 9.22 -7.15
CA ARG A 4 31.58 9.95 -6.09
C ARG A 4 30.60 10.96 -5.46
N ASP A 5 30.20 10.66 -4.22
CA ASP A 5 29.58 11.58 -3.28
C ASP A 5 30.51 12.76 -2.95
N SER A 6 29.91 13.93 -2.72
CA SER A 6 30.55 15.03 -1.98
C SER A 6 29.54 15.68 -1.05
N SER A 7 29.73 15.45 0.24
CA SER A 7 29.10 16.14 1.36
C SER A 7 29.80 17.47 1.64
N GLN A 8 29.03 18.56 1.81
CA GLN A 8 29.34 19.66 2.73
C GLN A 8 28.07 20.49 3.04
N PRO A 9 27.78 20.78 4.33
CA PRO A 9 26.65 21.62 4.76
C PRO A 9 27.04 23.10 4.88
N GLY A 10 26.25 23.99 4.26
CA GLY A 10 26.43 25.43 4.27
C GLY A 10 25.49 26.13 5.26
N ASN A 11 26.08 26.78 6.26
CA ASN A 11 25.45 27.53 7.35
C ASN A 11 25.19 29.00 6.96
N THR A 12 23.94 29.47 7.05
CA THR A 12 23.57 30.91 7.10
C THR A 12 22.23 31.00 7.85
N GLY A 13 22.00 31.75 8.92
CA GLY A 13 22.61 32.97 9.42
C GLY A 13 21.48 33.94 9.82
N ALA A 14 20.84 33.70 10.96
CA ALA A 14 19.72 34.49 11.48
C ALA A 14 20.12 35.95 11.74
N ARG A 15 19.31 36.91 11.26
CA ARG A 15 19.48 38.35 11.57
C ARG A 15 18.29 38.88 12.35
N HIS A 16 18.52 39.06 13.66
CA HIS A 16 17.69 39.85 14.57
C HIS A 16 17.62 41.33 14.13
N ARG A 17 16.43 41.95 14.18
CA ARG A 17 16.30 43.42 14.30
C ARG A 17 15.34 43.79 15.43
N LYS A 18 15.78 44.82 16.16
CA LYS A 18 15.33 45.24 17.49
C LYS A 18 14.06 46.11 17.42
N ARG A 19 13.12 45.87 18.34
CA ARG A 19 12.06 46.81 18.73
C ARG A 19 12.65 47.96 19.54
N VAL A 20 12.16 49.18 19.29
CA VAL A 20 12.31 50.35 20.18
C VAL A 20 10.93 50.71 20.71
N VAL A 21 10.85 50.85 22.02
CA VAL A 21 9.71 51.33 22.81
C VAL A 21 9.86 52.84 23.01
N GLY A 22 8.76 53.59 22.89
CA GLY A 22 8.65 54.99 23.31
C GLY A 22 7.24 55.28 23.81
N ALA A 23 7.14 55.64 25.09
CA ALA A 23 5.92 55.89 25.84
C ALA A 23 5.70 57.39 26.10
N THR A 24 4.50 57.69 26.65
CA THR A 24 4.07 58.92 27.38
C THR A 24 3.68 60.13 26.51
N SER A 25 2.69 60.97 26.80
CA SER A 25 1.61 61.05 27.80
C SER A 25 0.88 62.40 27.60
N THR A 26 -0.38 62.50 28.05
CA THR A 26 -1.05 63.65 28.74
C THR A 26 -2.37 64.17 28.15
N ALA A 27 -3.26 64.45 29.11
CA ALA A 27 -4.68 64.75 29.05
C ALA A 27 -5.02 66.26 29.00
N GLY A 28 -6.29 66.56 28.72
CA GLY A 28 -6.96 67.86 28.96
C GLY A 28 -7.83 68.26 27.75
N ALA A 29 -9.08 68.71 27.84
CA ALA A 29 -9.88 69.18 28.97
C ALA A 29 -11.38 69.15 28.60
N PHE A 30 -12.21 69.20 29.65
CA PHE A 30 -13.68 69.21 29.67
C PHE A 30 -14.30 70.44 28.99
N LEU A 31 -15.45 70.24 28.32
CA LEU A 31 -16.40 71.31 27.98
C LEU A 31 -17.81 70.90 28.44
N ALA A 32 -18.35 71.69 29.36
CA ALA A 32 -19.68 71.56 29.95
C ALA A 32 -20.73 72.31 29.10
N PHE A 33 -21.89 71.71 28.87
CA PHE A 33 -23.07 72.40 28.33
C PHE A 33 -24.26 72.27 29.30
N GLY A 34 -24.91 73.41 29.55
CA GLY A 34 -25.92 73.59 30.59
C GLY A 34 -27.33 73.17 30.20
N LEU A 35 -28.12 72.86 31.24
CA LEU A 35 -29.56 72.58 31.22
C LEU A 35 -30.39 73.88 31.25
N ALA A 36 -31.52 73.90 30.54
CA ALA A 36 -32.76 74.54 31.00
C ALA A 36 -34.00 73.87 30.34
N PRO A 37 -35.19 73.88 30.99
CA PRO A 37 -36.26 72.90 30.74
C PRO A 37 -37.58 73.49 30.16
N LEU A 38 -38.47 72.55 29.78
CA LEU A 38 -39.95 72.58 29.89
C LEU A 38 -40.82 73.16 28.75
N ALA A 39 -41.59 72.27 28.10
CA ALA A 39 -43.02 72.43 27.79
C ALA A 39 -43.64 71.05 27.43
N ALA A 40 -44.82 70.75 27.94
CA ALA A 40 -45.49 69.45 27.86
C ALA A 40 -46.67 69.41 26.84
N ALA A 41 -46.78 68.30 26.09
CA ALA A 41 -47.95 67.46 25.69
C ALA A 41 -49.25 68.11 25.12
N PRO A 42 -50.01 67.43 24.20
CA PRO A 42 -50.34 66.00 24.29
C PRO A 42 -50.43 65.12 23.01
N ALA A 43 -50.14 63.83 23.27
CA ALA A 43 -50.65 62.55 22.77
C ALA A 43 -51.28 62.38 21.37
N ALA A 44 -50.65 61.50 20.58
CA ALA A 44 -51.35 60.44 19.85
C ALA A 44 -50.50 59.15 19.90
N HIS A 45 -51.17 58.05 20.25
CA HIS A 45 -50.63 56.72 20.47
C HIS A 45 -50.43 55.97 19.15
N ALA A 46 -49.30 55.29 19.01
CA ALA A 46 -49.15 54.08 18.23
C ALA A 46 -48.03 53.27 18.90
N ASP A 47 -48.47 52.37 19.75
CA ASP A 47 -47.67 51.46 20.54
C ASP A 47 -47.08 50.41 19.57
N ALA A 48 -45.75 50.33 19.51
CA ALA A 48 -45.02 49.20 18.95
C ALA A 48 -43.91 48.88 19.95
N ASP A 49 -44.32 48.13 20.98
CA ASP A 49 -43.47 47.65 22.05
C ASP A 49 -42.27 46.88 21.47
N PHE A 50 -41.07 47.42 21.66
CA PHE A 50 -39.82 46.69 21.51
C PHE A 50 -39.66 45.83 22.78
N ASP A 51 -40.33 44.68 22.80
CA ASP A 51 -40.27 43.76 23.93
C ASP A 51 -38.97 42.96 23.89
N LEU A 52 -37.99 43.38 24.69
CA LEU A 52 -36.79 42.59 24.98
C LEU A 52 -37.12 41.27 25.69
N GLY A 53 -38.33 41.12 26.26
CA GLY A 53 -38.83 39.91 26.90
C GLY A 53 -39.21 38.80 25.94
N ASP A 54 -39.76 39.10 24.76
CA ASP A 54 -40.19 38.08 23.79
C ASP A 54 -39.03 37.44 23.01
N LEU A 55 -37.93 38.16 22.78
CA LEU A 55 -36.72 37.60 22.16
C LEU A 55 -36.01 36.55 23.05
N PHE A 56 -35.96 36.81 24.37
CA PHE A 56 -35.47 35.83 25.34
C PHE A 56 -36.55 34.81 25.74
N GLY A 57 -37.83 35.18 25.63
CA GLY A 57 -38.98 34.32 25.90
C GLY A 57 -39.17 33.22 24.87
N ASP A 58 -38.96 33.52 23.58
CA ASP A 58 -39.04 32.53 22.50
C ASP A 58 -37.86 31.54 22.59
N LEU A 59 -36.66 32.05 22.85
CA LEU A 59 -35.45 31.26 23.12
C LEU A 59 -35.61 30.32 24.33
N LEU A 60 -36.23 30.79 25.42
CA LEU A 60 -36.45 30.01 26.65
C LEU A 60 -37.69 29.09 26.58
N SER A 61 -38.69 29.41 25.74
CA SER A 61 -39.88 28.57 25.54
C SER A 61 -39.56 27.31 24.71
N SER A 62 -38.62 27.42 23.77
CA SER A 62 -38.05 26.26 23.05
C SER A 62 -37.33 25.26 23.96
N TRP A 63 -36.85 25.69 25.13
CA TRP A 63 -36.22 24.82 26.13
C TRP A 63 -37.21 23.98 26.95
N THR A 64 -38.52 24.22 26.88
CA THR A 64 -39.50 23.59 27.80
C THR A 64 -40.72 22.93 27.16
N SER A 65 -40.87 22.91 25.84
CA SER A 65 -41.94 22.13 25.19
C SER A 65 -41.53 20.67 24.95
N THR A 66 -41.74 19.82 25.95
CA THR A 66 -41.92 18.37 25.73
C THR A 66 -43.24 18.14 24.99
N ASP A 67 -43.18 17.72 23.72
CA ASP A 67 -44.30 17.00 23.09
C ASP A 67 -44.07 15.50 23.29
N VAL A 68 -45.06 14.83 23.89
CA VAL A 68 -44.96 13.46 24.42
C VAL A 68 -45.81 12.56 23.52
N GLY A 69 -45.21 11.91 22.53
CA GLY A 69 -45.96 11.15 21.52
C GLY A 69 -45.16 10.21 20.60
N ASP A 70 -44.48 9.23 21.20
CA ASP A 70 -44.12 7.90 20.67
C ASP A 70 -43.08 7.73 19.51
N THR A 71 -41.97 7.12 19.93
CA THR A 71 -40.93 6.27 19.31
C THR A 71 -40.09 6.71 18.09
N ALA A 72 -38.80 6.92 18.41
CA ALA A 72 -37.61 7.06 17.56
C ALA A 72 -37.30 8.44 16.97
N ALA A 73 -37.48 9.51 17.75
CA ALA A 73 -36.71 10.74 17.57
C ALA A 73 -35.38 10.61 18.34
N THR A 74 -34.33 10.23 17.63
CA THR A 74 -32.96 10.54 18.04
C THR A 74 -32.89 12.02 18.38
N TRP A 75 -32.20 12.39 19.46
CA TRP A 75 -31.94 13.79 19.77
C TRP A 75 -31.25 14.43 18.56
N ASP A 76 -32.02 15.19 17.78
CA ASP A 76 -31.49 15.91 16.63
C ASP A 76 -30.75 17.14 17.15
N LEU A 77 -29.52 16.89 17.59
CA LEU A 77 -28.55 17.89 18.04
C LEU A 77 -28.02 18.72 16.86
N ASP A 78 -28.18 18.25 15.62
CA ASP A 78 -27.90 19.02 14.40
C ASP A 78 -28.89 20.18 14.27
N ALA A 79 -30.18 19.96 14.54
CA ALA A 79 -31.17 21.05 14.54
C ALA A 79 -31.03 22.03 15.73
N LEU A 80 -30.38 21.62 16.84
CA LEU A 80 -30.16 22.46 18.03
C LEU A 80 -28.87 23.29 17.95
N PHE A 81 -27.88 22.87 17.14
CA PHE A 81 -26.55 23.50 17.04
C PHE A 81 -26.03 23.66 15.60
N GLY A 82 -26.85 23.48 14.56
CA GLY A 82 -26.39 23.48 13.17
C GLY A 82 -27.39 24.03 12.15
N GLY A 83 -27.09 25.22 11.64
CA GLY A 83 -27.68 25.79 10.43
C GLY A 83 -26.84 26.95 9.92
N ALA A 84 -25.82 26.65 9.10
CA ALA A 84 -24.92 27.56 8.37
C ALA A 84 -24.25 28.68 9.20
N GLY A 85 -22.99 28.48 9.62
CA GLY A 85 -22.14 29.62 10.01
C GLY A 85 -21.02 29.39 11.04
N SER A 86 -21.05 28.32 11.84
CA SER A 86 -19.95 28.09 12.81
C SER A 86 -18.66 27.67 12.11
N ALA A 87 -17.64 28.53 12.18
CA ALA A 87 -16.28 28.24 11.73
C ALA A 87 -15.49 27.41 12.76
N ALA A 88 -16.04 27.20 13.96
CA ALA A 88 -15.44 26.38 15.02
C ALA A 88 -15.58 24.88 14.74
N GLY A 89 -14.50 24.12 14.98
CA GLY A 89 -14.47 22.68 14.69
C GLY A 89 -15.22 21.80 15.70
N ASP A 90 -15.14 22.11 16.99
CA ASP A 90 -15.82 21.40 18.09
C ASP A 90 -16.67 22.38 18.92
N PRO A 91 -18.00 22.24 18.95
CA PRO A 91 -18.90 23.17 19.66
C PRO A 91 -18.73 23.16 21.18
N PHE A 92 -18.11 22.14 21.76
CA PHE A 92 -17.84 22.05 23.20
C PHE A 92 -16.41 22.48 23.58
N SER A 93 -15.57 22.79 22.59
CA SER A 93 -14.25 23.38 22.82
C SER A 93 -14.39 24.81 23.35
N TRP A 94 -13.34 25.32 24.00
CA TRP A 94 -13.36 26.71 24.47
C TRP A 94 -13.49 27.71 23.31
N THR A 95 -12.88 27.44 22.15
CA THR A 95 -13.04 28.27 20.95
C THR A 95 -14.45 28.19 20.39
N GLY A 96 -15.08 27.00 20.36
CA GLY A 96 -16.49 26.84 20.00
C GLY A 96 -17.44 27.56 20.96
N ILE A 97 -17.16 27.50 22.27
CA ILE A 97 -17.93 28.26 23.27
C ILE A 97 -17.74 29.78 23.07
N MET A 98 -16.51 30.24 22.80
CA MET A 98 -16.23 31.65 22.55
C MET A 98 -16.89 32.16 21.26
N ASP A 99 -16.90 31.35 20.20
CA ASP A 99 -17.60 31.64 18.94
C ASP A 99 -19.10 31.79 19.21
N GLN A 100 -19.74 30.73 19.71
CA GLN A 100 -21.20 30.64 19.80
C GLN A 100 -21.81 31.53 20.88
N TRP A 101 -21.13 31.72 22.02
CA TRP A 101 -21.72 32.39 23.19
C TRP A 101 -21.25 33.83 23.39
N PHE A 102 -20.16 34.24 22.72
CA PHE A 102 -19.59 35.58 22.91
C PHE A 102 -19.42 36.33 21.59
N TYR A 103 -18.78 35.73 20.59
CA TYR A 103 -18.51 36.40 19.33
C TYR A 103 -19.79 36.54 18.48
N GLU A 104 -20.50 35.45 18.23
CA GLU A 104 -21.68 35.44 17.36
C GLU A 104 -22.80 36.38 17.84
N PRO A 105 -23.15 36.44 19.14
CA PRO A 105 -24.13 37.42 19.64
C PRO A 105 -23.67 38.87 19.46
N LEU A 106 -22.38 39.15 19.69
CA LEU A 106 -21.79 40.49 19.53
C LEU A 106 -21.73 40.91 18.05
N HIS A 107 -21.34 39.98 17.18
CA HIS A 107 -21.36 40.15 15.73
C HIS A 107 -22.78 40.40 15.24
N THR A 108 -23.75 39.58 15.63
CA THR A 108 -25.17 39.74 15.31
C THR A 108 -25.70 41.12 15.73
N MET A 109 -25.39 41.59 16.94
CA MET A 109 -25.79 42.93 17.38
C MET A 109 -25.17 44.05 16.53
N THR A 110 -23.92 43.86 16.10
CA THR A 110 -23.22 44.81 15.22
C THR A 110 -23.84 44.81 13.82
N GLN A 111 -24.20 43.64 13.29
CA GLN A 111 -24.88 43.51 12.00
C GLN A 111 -26.29 44.10 12.03
N LEU A 112 -27.04 43.87 13.11
CA LEU A 112 -28.35 44.48 13.32
C LEU A 112 -28.25 46.02 13.40
N TRP A 113 -27.19 46.56 13.99
CA TRP A 113 -26.93 48.01 13.98
C TRP A 113 -26.68 48.52 12.56
N ILE A 114 -25.67 47.97 11.88
CA ILE A 114 -25.20 48.40 10.56
C ILE A 114 -26.33 48.36 9.51
N THR A 115 -27.20 47.34 9.60
CA THR A 115 -28.30 47.13 8.63
C THR A 115 -29.61 47.80 9.04
N SER A 116 -29.71 48.36 10.26
CA SER A 116 -30.94 49.03 10.71
C SER A 116 -31.14 50.39 10.01
N PRO A 117 -32.40 50.80 9.72
CA PRO A 117 -32.68 52.11 9.11
C PRO A 117 -32.12 53.29 9.92
N PHE A 118 -32.10 53.18 11.25
CA PHE A 118 -31.52 54.19 12.12
C PHE A 118 -29.99 54.15 12.09
N GLY A 119 -29.38 52.96 12.25
CA GLY A 119 -27.93 52.77 12.20
C GLY A 119 -27.33 53.27 10.87
N MET A 120 -27.91 52.89 9.73
CA MET A 120 -27.47 53.38 8.41
C MET A 120 -27.43 54.91 8.30
N SER A 121 -28.37 55.63 8.94
CA SER A 121 -28.39 57.09 8.93
C SER A 121 -27.26 57.71 9.76
N ILE A 122 -26.93 57.09 10.90
CA ILE A 122 -25.87 57.51 11.79
C ILE A 122 -24.50 57.13 11.23
N ASP A 123 -24.37 55.91 10.72
CA ASP A 123 -23.14 55.38 10.11
C ASP A 123 -22.77 56.19 8.86
N GLY A 124 -23.76 56.52 8.01
CA GLY A 124 -23.58 57.42 6.87
C GLY A 124 -23.07 58.80 7.29
N MET A 125 -23.62 59.39 8.36
CA MET A 125 -23.14 60.65 8.91
C MET A 125 -21.70 60.55 9.42
N ILE A 126 -21.34 59.47 10.12
CA ILE A 126 -19.99 59.23 10.66
C ILE A 126 -18.97 59.06 9.51
N ASN A 127 -19.31 58.26 8.51
CA ASN A 127 -18.48 58.03 7.33
C ASN A 127 -18.27 59.34 6.56
N ASP A 128 -19.35 60.09 6.28
CA ASP A 128 -19.28 61.37 5.57
C ASP A 128 -18.46 62.42 6.31
N TRP A 129 -18.60 62.50 7.65
CA TRP A 129 -17.82 63.43 8.47
C TRP A 129 -16.34 63.08 8.54
N SER A 130 -15.99 61.79 8.48
CA SER A 130 -14.61 61.33 8.52
C SER A 130 -13.92 61.35 7.14
N GLY A 131 -14.69 61.25 6.06
CA GLY A 131 -14.19 61.06 4.70
C GLY A 131 -13.62 59.65 4.44
N LEU A 132 -13.88 58.70 5.34
CA LEU A 132 -13.39 57.32 5.29
C LEU A 132 -14.58 56.36 5.46
N TYR A 133 -14.46 55.16 4.89
CA TYR A 133 -15.43 54.09 5.12
C TYR A 133 -15.12 53.40 6.45
N LEU A 134 -15.67 53.93 7.54
CA LEU A 134 -15.36 53.48 8.90
C LEU A 134 -16.33 52.41 9.40
N ILE A 135 -17.62 52.55 9.12
CA ILE A 135 -18.67 51.64 9.60
C ILE A 135 -19.53 51.22 8.41
N GLY A 136 -19.61 49.92 8.15
CA GLY A 136 -20.43 49.36 7.08
C GLY A 136 -19.86 48.07 6.50
N ASN A 137 -20.74 47.24 5.94
CA ASN A 137 -20.33 46.00 5.30
C ASN A 137 -19.85 46.26 3.87
N GLY A 138 -18.87 45.45 3.46
CA GLY A 138 -18.43 45.38 2.08
C GLY A 138 -19.56 45.02 1.14
N VAL A 139 -19.52 45.61 -0.06
CA VAL A 139 -20.50 45.32 -1.11
C VAL A 139 -20.19 43.94 -1.69
N ALA A 140 -21.21 43.10 -1.88
CA ALA A 140 -21.01 41.82 -2.56
C ALA A 140 -20.52 42.04 -4.00
N GLY A 141 -19.64 41.15 -4.45
CA GLY A 141 -19.15 41.13 -5.82
C GLY A 141 -20.29 40.92 -6.82
N THR A 142 -20.04 41.35 -8.05
CA THR A 142 -20.95 41.18 -9.19
C THR A 142 -20.17 40.67 -10.40
N GLU A 143 -20.86 40.26 -11.45
CA GLU A 143 -20.21 39.86 -12.71
C GLU A 143 -19.21 40.91 -13.25
N ASP A 144 -19.54 42.20 -13.15
CA ASP A 144 -18.66 43.30 -13.62
C ASP A 144 -17.52 43.65 -12.64
N SER A 145 -17.63 43.23 -11.39
CA SER A 145 -16.64 43.44 -10.31
C SER A 145 -16.69 42.24 -9.37
N PRO A 146 -16.03 41.11 -9.75
CA PRO A 146 -16.23 39.82 -9.09
C PRO A 146 -15.92 39.84 -7.60
N ASP A 147 -14.91 40.60 -7.19
CA ASP A 147 -14.46 40.60 -5.80
C ASP A 147 -15.44 41.36 -4.89
N GLY A 148 -15.66 40.81 -3.70
CA GLY A 148 -16.34 41.47 -2.62
C GLY A 148 -15.54 42.67 -2.12
N GLY A 149 -16.23 43.79 -1.86
CA GLY A 149 -15.62 44.97 -1.29
C GLY A 149 -15.21 44.76 0.17
N ASP A 150 -14.22 45.52 0.62
CA ASP A 150 -13.80 45.51 2.03
C ASP A 150 -14.86 46.12 2.96
N GLY A 151 -14.93 45.60 4.18
CA GLY A 151 -15.71 46.17 5.28
C GLY A 151 -15.09 47.45 5.86
N GLY A 152 -15.87 48.17 6.67
CA GLY A 152 -15.45 49.42 7.31
C GLY A 152 -14.21 49.28 8.21
N LEU A 153 -13.39 50.32 8.27
CA LEU A 153 -12.13 50.35 9.04
C LEU A 153 -12.32 50.22 10.57
N TRP A 154 -13.54 50.36 11.09
CA TRP A 154 -13.89 50.15 12.48
C TRP A 154 -14.81 48.95 12.66
N PHE A 155 -15.93 48.90 11.96
CA PHE A 155 -16.93 47.83 12.08
C PHE A 155 -17.52 47.48 10.73
N GLY A 156 -17.67 46.18 10.47
CA GLY A 156 -18.34 45.67 9.28
C GLY A 156 -17.65 44.45 8.71
N ASP A 157 -18.45 43.63 8.05
CA ASP A 157 -17.98 42.42 7.38
C ASP A 157 -17.48 42.74 5.98
N GLY A 158 -16.61 41.89 5.44
CA GLY A 158 -16.30 41.89 4.03
C GLY A 158 -17.49 41.46 3.18
N GLY A 159 -17.58 41.99 1.95
CA GLY A 159 -18.57 41.54 0.98
C GLY A 159 -18.25 40.13 0.47
N ALA A 160 -19.26 39.31 0.21
CA ALA A 160 -19.05 38.03 -0.46
C ALA A 160 -18.56 38.25 -1.89
N GLY A 161 -17.66 37.38 -2.36
CA GLY A 161 -17.27 37.31 -3.76
C GLY A 161 -18.42 36.83 -4.65
N TRP A 162 -18.36 37.17 -5.92
CA TRP A 162 -19.36 36.75 -6.90
C TRP A 162 -19.17 35.28 -7.29
N SER A 163 -20.22 34.47 -7.17
CA SER A 163 -20.23 33.13 -7.73
C SER A 163 -20.50 33.17 -9.22
N SER A 164 -19.52 32.73 -10.01
CA SER A 164 -19.58 32.70 -11.46
C SER A 164 -20.42 31.51 -11.95
N ASP A 165 -21.33 31.76 -12.90
CA ASP A 165 -22.01 30.74 -13.70
C ASP A 165 -21.44 30.64 -15.12
N GLN A 166 -20.36 31.37 -15.40
CA GLN A 166 -19.74 31.47 -16.71
C GLN A 166 -18.57 30.52 -16.87
N ASP A 167 -18.53 29.85 -18.02
CA ASP A 167 -17.49 28.88 -18.36
C ASP A 167 -16.08 29.50 -18.33
N GLY A 168 -15.17 28.89 -17.58
CA GLY A 168 -13.78 29.33 -17.44
C GLY A 168 -13.58 30.62 -16.64
N VAL A 169 -14.62 31.18 -16.01
CA VAL A 169 -14.52 32.40 -15.20
C VAL A 169 -14.51 32.03 -13.71
N ALA A 170 -13.44 32.40 -13.03
CA ALA A 170 -13.25 32.14 -11.61
C ALA A 170 -14.30 32.88 -10.75
N GLY A 171 -14.54 32.34 -9.55
CA GLY A 171 -15.29 33.05 -8.53
C GLY A 171 -14.51 34.27 -8.05
N GLY A 172 -15.22 35.33 -7.68
CA GLY A 172 -14.58 36.50 -7.11
C GLY A 172 -14.12 36.26 -5.67
N ASP A 173 -13.09 36.96 -5.24
CA ASP A 173 -12.57 36.85 -3.88
C ASP A 173 -13.53 37.52 -2.88
N GLY A 174 -13.58 37.00 -1.66
CA GLY A 174 -14.27 37.63 -0.56
C GLY A 174 -13.52 38.87 -0.05
N GLY A 175 -14.26 39.93 0.25
CA GLY A 175 -13.68 41.16 0.79
C GLY A 175 -13.15 41.00 2.21
N ALA A 176 -12.18 41.81 2.61
CA ALA A 176 -11.64 41.74 3.97
C ALA A 176 -12.47 42.58 4.96
N ALA A 177 -12.66 42.08 6.18
CA ALA A 177 -13.06 42.92 7.31
C ALA A 177 -11.83 43.65 7.86
N LEU A 178 -11.56 44.86 7.37
CA LEU A 178 -10.40 45.67 7.79
C LEU A 178 -10.53 46.25 9.22
N GLY A 179 -11.73 46.15 9.80
CA GLY A 179 -12.10 46.76 11.08
C GLY A 179 -11.68 46.01 12.33
N TRP A 180 -12.05 46.58 13.48
CA TRP A 180 -11.83 45.98 14.81
C TRP A 180 -12.68 44.71 14.97
N LEU A 181 -13.93 44.76 14.52
CA LEU A 181 -14.87 43.65 14.55
C LEU A 181 -15.50 43.46 13.17
N GLY A 182 -15.42 42.24 12.66
CA GLY A 182 -16.06 41.84 11.40
C GLY A 182 -15.53 40.51 10.87
N ASN A 183 -16.36 39.80 10.14
CA ASN A 183 -15.99 38.59 9.41
C ASN A 183 -15.52 38.92 8.00
N GLY A 184 -14.53 38.19 7.50
CA GLY A 184 -14.20 38.24 6.09
C GLY A 184 -15.36 37.72 5.24
N GLY A 185 -15.51 38.24 4.03
CA GLY A 185 -16.52 37.75 3.09
C GLY A 185 -16.14 36.37 2.55
N ASP A 186 -17.12 35.54 2.24
CA ASP A 186 -16.87 34.26 1.58
C ASP A 186 -16.44 34.48 0.12
N GLY A 187 -15.55 33.64 -0.38
CA GLY A 187 -15.19 33.59 -1.79
C GLY A 187 -16.33 33.01 -2.63
N GLY A 188 -16.46 33.52 -3.86
CA GLY A 188 -17.47 33.05 -4.81
C GLY A 188 -17.12 31.70 -5.42
N ALA A 189 -18.12 30.91 -5.81
CA ALA A 189 -17.87 29.67 -6.55
C ALA A 189 -17.35 29.96 -7.97
N GLY A 190 -16.45 29.11 -8.46
CA GLY A 190 -15.98 29.13 -9.84
C GLY A 190 -17.06 28.67 -10.82
N GLY A 191 -17.09 29.29 -11.99
CA GLY A 191 -17.87 28.79 -13.12
C GLY A 191 -17.25 27.51 -13.68
N VAL A 192 -17.85 26.92 -14.72
CA VAL A 192 -17.43 25.60 -15.25
C VAL A 192 -15.90 25.49 -15.43
N GLY A 193 -15.29 24.48 -14.79
CA GLY A 193 -13.85 24.22 -14.83
C GLY A 193 -12.93 25.32 -14.27
N ALA A 194 -13.50 26.37 -13.65
CA ALA A 194 -12.76 27.51 -13.14
C ALA A 194 -12.64 27.47 -11.62
N ASP A 195 -11.63 28.16 -11.10
CA ASP A 195 -11.32 28.13 -9.67
C ASP A 195 -12.36 28.90 -8.84
N GLY A 196 -12.57 28.46 -7.60
CA GLY A 196 -13.29 29.24 -6.59
C GLY A 196 -12.47 30.43 -6.12
N GLY A 197 -13.14 31.52 -5.74
CA GLY A 197 -12.49 32.69 -5.17
C GLY A 197 -12.03 32.46 -3.73
N ASP A 198 -11.01 33.20 -3.30
CA ASP A 198 -10.48 33.09 -1.94
C ASP A 198 -11.43 33.74 -0.93
N GLY A 199 -11.44 33.25 0.30
CA GLY A 199 -12.14 33.86 1.42
C GLY A 199 -11.41 35.11 1.93
N GLY A 200 -12.19 36.12 2.31
CA GLY A 200 -11.68 37.37 2.85
C GLY A 200 -11.12 37.25 4.26
N ALA A 201 -10.19 38.13 4.63
CA ALA A 201 -9.62 38.14 5.99
C ALA A 201 -10.62 38.71 7.02
N GLY A 202 -10.61 38.14 8.23
CA GLY A 202 -11.39 38.64 9.38
C GLY A 202 -10.75 39.86 10.06
N GLY A 203 -11.55 40.55 10.88
CA GLY A 203 -11.17 41.75 11.65
C GLY A 203 -9.92 41.58 12.52
N TRP A 204 -9.19 42.68 12.77
CA TRP A 204 -7.89 42.62 13.44
C TRP A 204 -7.97 42.50 14.97
N PHE A 205 -9.11 42.76 15.61
CA PHE A 205 -9.30 42.53 17.04
C PHE A 205 -10.12 41.25 17.29
N MET A 206 -11.31 41.17 16.71
CA MET A 206 -12.12 39.96 16.67
C MET A 206 -12.74 39.77 15.28
N GLY A 207 -12.72 38.57 14.73
CA GLY A 207 -13.19 38.33 13.37
C GLY A 207 -12.82 36.97 12.82
N ASN A 208 -13.81 36.25 12.28
CA ASN A 208 -13.57 35.02 11.56
C ASN A 208 -13.16 35.34 10.11
N GLY A 209 -12.29 34.53 9.53
CA GLY A 209 -12.03 34.59 8.09
C GLY A 209 -13.20 34.00 7.30
N GLY A 210 -13.43 34.52 6.09
CA GLY A 210 -14.44 33.99 5.17
C GLY A 210 -14.02 32.65 4.58
N ASN A 211 -14.96 31.82 4.18
CA ASN A 211 -14.67 30.54 3.53
C ASN A 211 -14.22 30.77 2.09
N GLY A 212 -13.36 29.89 1.57
CA GLY A 212 -13.03 29.84 0.15
C GLY A 212 -14.20 29.28 -0.67
N GLY A 213 -14.35 29.77 -1.90
CA GLY A 213 -15.36 29.32 -2.84
C GLY A 213 -15.05 27.95 -3.42
N ALA A 214 -16.07 27.18 -3.78
CA ALA A 214 -15.88 25.89 -4.45
C ALA A 214 -15.38 26.10 -5.90
N GLY A 215 -14.49 25.22 -6.35
CA GLY A 215 -14.10 25.14 -7.75
C GLY A 215 -15.24 24.61 -8.62
N GLY A 216 -15.36 25.12 -9.84
CA GLY A 216 -16.41 24.72 -10.76
C GLY A 216 -16.14 23.36 -11.40
N ALA A 217 -17.16 22.52 -11.44
CA ALA A 217 -17.07 21.23 -12.13
C ALA A 217 -16.98 21.41 -13.65
N ALA A 218 -16.29 20.49 -14.32
CA ALA A 218 -16.24 20.45 -15.78
C ALA A 218 -17.58 20.00 -16.39
N THR A 219 -17.95 20.58 -17.53
CA THR A 219 -19.12 20.14 -18.33
C THR A 219 -18.75 19.70 -19.75
N ALA A 220 -17.50 19.88 -20.16
CA ALA A 220 -16.97 19.38 -21.42
C ALA A 220 -16.24 18.05 -21.19
N ALA A 221 -16.40 17.10 -22.11
CA ALA A 221 -15.81 15.76 -21.99
C ALA A 221 -14.27 15.85 -21.88
N GLY A 222 -13.71 15.17 -20.89
CA GLY A 222 -12.29 15.24 -20.55
C GLY A 222 -11.83 16.59 -19.97
N GLY A 223 -12.77 17.49 -19.65
CA GLY A 223 -12.46 18.78 -19.02
C GLY A 223 -12.14 18.62 -17.54
N ASP A 224 -11.19 19.43 -17.07
CA ASP A 224 -10.74 19.43 -15.68
C ASP A 224 -11.68 20.27 -14.79
N GLY A 225 -11.85 19.85 -13.55
CA GLY A 225 -12.50 20.66 -12.53
C GLY A 225 -11.58 21.76 -12.01
N GLY A 226 -12.15 22.91 -11.66
CA GLY A 226 -11.39 24.03 -11.09
C GLY A 226 -10.99 23.79 -9.64
N ASP A 227 -9.94 24.45 -9.17
CA ASP A 227 -9.48 24.34 -7.78
C ASP A 227 -10.46 25.07 -6.84
N GLY A 228 -10.56 24.61 -5.59
CA GLY A 228 -11.27 25.35 -4.54
C GLY A 228 -10.44 26.53 -4.04
N GLY A 229 -11.08 27.65 -3.75
CA GLY A 229 -10.42 28.84 -3.21
C GLY A 229 -9.92 28.65 -1.78
N ASP A 230 -8.87 29.37 -1.40
CA ASP A 230 -8.34 29.32 -0.05
C ASP A 230 -9.30 29.96 0.96
N GLY A 231 -9.34 29.45 2.18
CA GLY A 231 -10.06 30.06 3.29
C GLY A 231 -9.34 31.32 3.80
N GLY A 232 -10.12 32.33 4.14
CA GLY A 232 -9.63 33.60 4.67
C GLY A 232 -8.99 33.47 6.04
N ALA A 233 -7.92 34.22 6.28
CA ALA A 233 -7.27 34.24 7.58
C ALA A 233 -8.04 35.12 8.58
N ALA A 234 -8.16 34.67 9.83
CA ALA A 234 -8.52 35.55 10.94
C ALA A 234 -7.29 36.39 11.34
N ALA A 235 -7.27 37.67 10.98
CA ALA A 235 -6.20 38.60 11.38
C ALA A 235 -6.30 39.03 12.86
N ALA A 236 -7.28 38.47 13.60
CA ALA A 236 -7.67 38.87 14.94
C ALA A 236 -6.58 38.70 16.00
N TRP A 237 -6.40 39.71 16.86
CA TRP A 237 -5.54 39.60 18.03
C TRP A 237 -6.19 38.79 19.16
N PHE A 238 -7.49 38.99 19.41
CA PHE A 238 -8.19 38.37 20.54
C PHE A 238 -8.91 37.07 20.19
N PHE A 239 -9.84 37.10 19.23
CA PHE A 239 -10.60 35.92 18.84
C PHE A 239 -10.87 35.89 17.34
N GLY A 240 -10.61 34.77 16.67
CA GLY A 240 -11.05 34.57 15.30
C GLY A 240 -10.66 33.21 14.76
N ASN A 241 -11.62 32.53 14.15
CA ASN A 241 -11.41 31.27 13.44
C ASN A 241 -11.02 31.55 11.99
N GLY A 242 -10.08 30.79 11.44
CA GLY A 242 -9.80 30.84 10.01
C GLY A 242 -10.95 30.23 9.21
N GLY A 243 -11.23 30.77 8.02
CA GLY A 243 -12.26 30.23 7.13
C GLY A 243 -11.88 28.88 6.55
N ALA A 244 -12.85 28.04 6.22
CA ALA A 244 -12.58 26.78 5.54
C ALA A 244 -12.13 27.02 4.09
N GLY A 245 -11.27 26.16 3.54
CA GLY A 245 -10.97 26.14 2.12
C GLY A 245 -12.12 25.55 1.30
N GLY A 246 -12.23 25.99 0.06
CA GLY A 246 -13.24 25.53 -0.89
C GLY A 246 -12.97 24.11 -1.40
N VAL A 247 -14.02 23.38 -1.74
CA VAL A 247 -13.90 22.05 -2.36
C VAL A 247 -13.49 22.19 -3.83
N GLY A 248 -12.61 21.32 -4.30
CA GLY A 248 -12.23 21.26 -5.72
C GLY A 248 -13.37 20.75 -6.61
N GLY A 249 -13.46 21.28 -7.82
CA GLY A 249 -14.45 20.89 -8.83
C GLY A 249 -14.19 19.49 -9.38
N ALA A 250 -15.24 18.77 -9.76
CA ALA A 250 -15.08 17.47 -10.40
C ALA A 250 -14.61 17.61 -11.86
N GLY A 251 -13.70 16.72 -12.28
CA GLY A 251 -13.38 16.50 -13.69
C GLY A 251 -14.48 15.69 -14.38
N LEU A 252 -14.57 15.79 -15.70
CA LEU A 252 -15.58 15.06 -16.47
C LEU A 252 -14.99 13.89 -17.24
N ASP A 253 -15.78 12.83 -17.41
CA ASP A 253 -15.42 11.67 -18.21
C ASP A 253 -14.97 12.06 -19.63
N GLY A 254 -13.97 11.33 -20.13
CA GLY A 254 -13.47 11.47 -21.48
C GLY A 254 -14.52 11.06 -22.50
N ALA A 255 -14.50 11.71 -23.66
CA ALA A 255 -15.43 11.37 -24.73
C ALA A 255 -15.17 9.94 -25.22
N ALA A 256 -16.23 9.13 -25.38
CA ALA A 256 -16.10 7.85 -26.05
C ALA A 256 -15.58 8.02 -27.49
N GLY A 257 -14.88 7.01 -27.99
CA GLY A 257 -14.39 6.97 -29.35
C GLY A 257 -15.50 7.15 -30.37
N ALA A 258 -15.30 8.08 -31.31
CA ALA A 258 -16.22 8.35 -32.41
C ALA A 258 -15.57 7.97 -33.76
N ALA A 259 -16.38 7.80 -34.81
CA ALA A 259 -15.93 7.33 -36.13
C ALA A 259 -14.77 8.15 -36.76
N ALA A 260 -14.52 9.38 -36.30
CA ALA A 260 -13.44 10.24 -36.76
C ALA A 260 -12.09 10.03 -36.05
N ASN A 261 -12.06 9.51 -34.82
CA ASN A 261 -10.84 9.35 -33.99
C ASN A 261 -10.67 7.91 -33.44
N GLY A 262 -11.77 7.17 -33.26
CA GLY A 262 -11.81 5.78 -32.78
C GLY A 262 -11.44 5.60 -31.31
N VAL A 263 -10.39 6.28 -30.84
CA VAL A 263 -9.84 6.16 -29.49
C VAL A 263 -10.69 6.93 -28.47
N GLY A 264 -10.85 6.36 -27.28
CA GLY A 264 -11.48 7.04 -26.15
C GLY A 264 -10.63 8.20 -25.62
N GLY A 265 -11.27 9.33 -25.31
CA GLY A 265 -10.64 10.50 -24.72
C GLY A 265 -10.22 10.27 -23.27
N ALA A 266 -9.22 10.98 -22.78
CA ALA A 266 -8.86 10.95 -21.36
C ALA A 266 -9.97 11.59 -20.51
N GLY A 267 -10.16 11.07 -19.30
CA GLY A 267 -10.96 11.72 -18.27
C GLY A 267 -10.26 12.96 -17.74
N GLY A 268 -11.04 13.98 -17.38
CA GLY A 268 -10.53 15.21 -16.80
C GLY A 268 -10.09 15.00 -15.35
N ALA A 269 -9.09 15.76 -14.92
CA ALA A 269 -8.66 15.79 -13.53
C ALA A 269 -9.71 16.46 -12.65
N GLY A 270 -9.83 16.02 -11.40
CA GLY A 270 -10.52 16.80 -10.38
C GLY A 270 -9.63 17.93 -9.87
N GLY A 271 -10.25 19.06 -9.53
CA GLY A 271 -9.57 20.21 -8.95
C GLY A 271 -9.11 19.92 -7.52
N ASN A 272 -8.05 20.56 -7.07
CA ASN A 272 -7.59 20.48 -5.69
C ASN A 272 -8.56 21.23 -4.76
N GLY A 273 -8.66 20.81 -3.51
CA GLY A 273 -9.31 21.61 -2.48
C GLY A 273 -8.43 22.77 -2.01
N GLY A 274 -9.05 23.89 -1.69
CA GLY A 274 -8.38 25.08 -1.17
C GLY A 274 -7.85 24.88 0.25
N ALA A 275 -6.78 25.60 0.61
CA ALA A 275 -6.25 25.55 1.96
C ALA A 275 -7.21 26.22 2.96
N GLY A 276 -7.21 25.77 4.20
CA GLY A 276 -7.92 26.44 5.29
C GLY A 276 -7.18 27.70 5.74
N GLY A 277 -7.95 28.70 6.17
CA GLY A 277 -7.45 29.96 6.68
C GLY A 277 -6.78 29.84 8.05
N ARG A 278 -5.81 30.71 8.32
CA ARG A 278 -5.14 30.76 9.64
C ARG A 278 -6.07 31.34 10.71
N SER A 279 -5.95 30.85 11.95
CA SER A 279 -6.65 31.41 13.11
C SER A 279 -6.04 32.70 13.66
N GLY A 280 -6.78 33.36 14.55
CA GLY A 280 -6.36 34.52 15.33
C GLY A 280 -5.25 34.22 16.35
N TYR A 281 -4.68 35.28 16.94
CA TYR A 281 -3.47 35.19 17.75
C TYR A 281 -3.69 34.60 19.16
N MET A 282 -4.74 35.00 19.88
CA MET A 282 -4.99 34.57 21.27
C MET A 282 -5.95 33.38 21.35
N PHE A 283 -7.12 33.47 20.73
CA PHE A 283 -8.10 32.38 20.65
C PHE A 283 -8.56 32.17 19.20
N GLY A 284 -8.66 30.92 18.78
CA GLY A 284 -9.31 30.57 17.51
C GLY A 284 -8.74 29.31 16.87
N ASP A 285 -9.59 28.66 16.08
CA ASP A 285 -9.25 27.47 15.31
C ASP A 285 -8.82 27.83 13.89
N GLY A 286 -7.82 27.13 13.37
CA GLY A 286 -7.51 27.20 11.94
C GLY A 286 -8.64 26.57 11.14
N GLY A 287 -8.94 27.13 9.97
CA GLY A 287 -9.98 26.60 9.09
C GLY A 287 -9.60 25.24 8.52
N LYS A 288 -10.58 24.39 8.22
CA LYS A 288 -10.32 23.12 7.53
C LYS A 288 -9.92 23.36 6.08
N GLY A 289 -9.04 22.51 5.54
CA GLY A 289 -8.80 22.47 4.10
C GLY A 289 -10.01 21.87 3.36
N GLY A 290 -10.23 22.30 2.13
CA GLY A 290 -11.27 21.76 1.26
C GLY A 290 -10.91 20.38 0.72
N ALA A 291 -11.90 19.54 0.44
CA ALA A 291 -11.66 18.26 -0.22
C ALA A 291 -11.27 18.46 -1.69
N GLY A 292 -10.50 17.53 -2.25
CA GLY A 292 -10.26 17.47 -3.68
C GLY A 292 -11.50 17.03 -4.46
N GLY A 293 -11.56 17.41 -5.74
CA GLY A 293 -12.60 17.00 -6.68
C GLY A 293 -12.33 15.60 -7.25
N ALA A 294 -13.40 14.85 -7.50
CA ALA A 294 -13.30 13.56 -8.18
C ALA A 294 -12.85 13.72 -9.63
N ALA A 295 -12.06 12.75 -10.12
CA ALA A 295 -11.66 12.74 -11.51
C ALA A 295 -12.71 12.11 -12.43
N GLY A 296 -12.66 12.45 -13.71
CA GLY A 296 -13.43 11.78 -14.76
C GLY A 296 -12.81 10.45 -15.18
N ASN A 297 -13.64 9.50 -15.59
CA ASN A 297 -13.21 8.25 -16.21
C ASN A 297 -12.67 8.49 -17.63
N GLY A 298 -11.81 7.61 -18.12
CA GLY A 298 -11.45 7.57 -19.53
C GLY A 298 -12.64 7.13 -20.38
N GLY A 299 -12.78 7.72 -21.57
CA GLY A 299 -13.79 7.33 -22.54
C GLY A 299 -13.51 5.95 -23.10
N ASP A 300 -14.57 5.19 -23.39
CA ASP A 300 -14.42 3.88 -24.05
C ASP A 300 -13.92 4.05 -25.49
N GLY A 301 -13.10 3.10 -25.96
CA GLY A 301 -12.70 2.98 -27.35
C GLY A 301 -13.87 2.49 -28.22
N MET A 302 -13.93 2.97 -29.45
CA MET A 302 -14.96 2.54 -30.41
C MET A 302 -14.66 1.15 -30.96
N THR A 303 -15.71 0.38 -31.24
CA THR A 303 -15.59 -0.72 -32.20
C THR A 303 -15.17 -0.17 -33.56
N GLY A 304 -13.97 -0.47 -34.02
CA GLY A 304 -13.48 0.08 -35.28
C GLY A 304 -14.02 -0.67 -36.49
N ALA A 305 -13.65 -0.21 -37.69
CA ALA A 305 -14.08 -0.82 -38.95
C ALA A 305 -13.39 -2.16 -39.24
N THR A 306 -12.30 -2.46 -38.53
CA THR A 306 -11.57 -3.74 -38.59
C THR A 306 -11.08 -4.07 -37.18
N ASP A 307 -10.11 -3.32 -36.68
CA ASP A 307 -9.61 -3.44 -35.30
C ASP A 307 -10.37 -2.51 -34.35
N GLY A 308 -10.50 -2.91 -33.10
CA GLY A 308 -11.02 -2.11 -32.01
C GLY A 308 -10.04 -1.01 -31.58
N ALA A 309 -10.58 0.14 -31.19
CA ALA A 309 -9.77 1.26 -30.74
C ALA A 309 -9.52 1.22 -29.23
N ASN A 310 -8.44 1.83 -28.78
CA ASN A 310 -8.08 1.85 -27.36
C ASN A 310 -9.04 2.72 -26.54
N GLY A 311 -9.23 2.36 -25.28
CA GLY A 311 -9.88 3.20 -24.29
C GLY A 311 -8.96 4.33 -23.82
N GLY A 312 -9.58 5.40 -23.33
CA GLY A 312 -8.90 6.56 -22.77
C GLY A 312 -8.41 6.32 -21.35
N THR A 313 -7.42 7.09 -20.90
CA THR A 313 -6.95 7.02 -19.50
C THR A 313 -7.94 7.72 -18.57
N GLY A 314 -8.09 7.22 -17.35
CA GLY A 314 -8.79 7.94 -16.28
C GLY A 314 -8.05 9.21 -15.85
N GLY A 315 -8.81 10.19 -15.39
CA GLY A 315 -8.30 11.45 -14.87
C GLY A 315 -7.67 11.31 -13.48
N GLN A 316 -6.88 12.31 -13.07
CA GLN A 316 -6.28 12.36 -11.74
C GLN A 316 -7.26 12.91 -10.70
N GLY A 317 -7.33 12.28 -9.53
CA GLY A 317 -8.12 12.80 -8.41
C GLY A 317 -7.49 14.07 -7.83
N GLY A 318 -8.30 15.03 -7.42
CA GLY A 318 -7.85 16.26 -6.78
C GLY A 318 -7.28 16.01 -5.39
N ASN A 319 -6.22 16.73 -5.01
CA ASN A 319 -5.69 16.67 -3.65
C ASN A 319 -6.58 17.44 -2.67
N GLY A 320 -6.62 17.00 -1.42
CA GLY A 320 -7.20 17.78 -0.34
C GLY A 320 -6.33 18.98 0.02
N GLY A 321 -6.97 20.09 0.37
CA GLY A 321 -6.32 21.32 0.79
C GLY A 321 -5.66 21.19 2.16
N ALA A 322 -4.61 21.98 2.41
CA ALA A 322 -3.96 21.99 3.71
C ALA A 322 -4.90 22.58 4.78
N GLY A 323 -4.84 22.06 6.01
CA GLY A 323 -5.53 22.68 7.14
C GLY A 323 -4.88 24.00 7.54
N GLY A 324 -5.71 24.95 7.98
CA GLY A 324 -5.29 26.26 8.45
C GLY A 324 -4.42 26.19 9.69
N ALA A 325 -3.32 26.94 9.69
CA ALA A 325 -2.45 27.00 10.85
C ALA A 325 -3.09 27.75 12.03
N ARG A 326 -2.55 27.54 13.24
CA ARG A 326 -2.83 28.42 14.39
C ARG A 326 -2.13 29.77 14.25
N GLY A 327 -2.75 30.83 14.75
CA GLY A 327 -2.18 32.18 14.73
C GLY A 327 -0.98 32.42 15.65
N SER A 328 -0.74 31.56 16.67
CA SER A 328 0.34 31.74 17.64
C SER A 328 1.04 30.44 18.05
N ASN A 329 2.38 30.51 18.11
CA ASN A 329 3.22 29.45 18.67
C ASN A 329 3.46 29.59 20.18
N TYR A 330 3.01 30.69 20.80
CA TYR A 330 3.17 30.93 22.25
C TYR A 330 2.05 30.29 23.08
N TYR A 331 0.84 30.17 22.51
CA TYR A 331 -0.34 29.59 23.16
C TYR A 331 -0.71 28.26 22.47
N ALA A 332 0.10 27.22 22.70
CA ALA A 332 0.01 25.95 21.96
C ALA A 332 -1.00 24.93 22.54
N GLY A 333 -1.74 25.29 23.60
CA GLY A 333 -2.73 24.39 24.22
C GLY A 333 -4.06 24.37 23.46
N ALA A 334 -4.75 23.22 23.47
CA ALA A 334 -6.08 23.06 22.87
C ALA A 334 -7.14 24.04 23.43
N PHE A 335 -6.91 24.58 24.62
CA PHE A 335 -7.73 25.65 25.19
C PHE A 335 -7.74 26.94 24.36
N TYR A 336 -6.63 27.25 23.68
CA TYR A 336 -6.50 28.48 22.89
C TYR A 336 -6.91 28.29 21.41
N GLY A 337 -7.19 27.05 21.00
CA GLY A 337 -7.76 26.72 19.69
C GLY A 337 -7.27 25.41 19.11
N SER A 338 -7.49 25.27 17.80
CA SER A 338 -7.18 24.29 16.74
C SER A 338 -6.13 24.67 15.70
N ALA A 339 -5.30 23.75 15.19
CA ALA A 339 -4.98 23.84 13.75
C ALA A 339 -6.13 23.15 13.01
N GLY A 340 -6.46 23.60 11.81
CA GLY A 340 -7.48 22.97 10.98
C GLY A 340 -7.02 21.60 10.49
N ALA A 341 -8.00 20.73 10.23
CA ALA A 341 -7.75 19.48 9.53
C ALA A 341 -7.46 19.74 8.05
N ALA A 342 -6.67 18.88 7.42
CA ALA A 342 -6.51 18.91 5.96
C ALA A 342 -7.79 18.36 5.30
N GLY A 343 -8.01 18.69 4.03
CA GLY A 343 -9.08 18.08 3.25
C GLY A 343 -8.73 16.66 2.81
N ASP A 344 -9.75 15.89 2.45
CA ASP A 344 -9.58 14.57 1.86
C ASP A 344 -9.15 14.68 0.39
N GLY A 345 -8.31 13.75 -0.04
CA GLY A 345 -7.98 13.55 -1.44
C GLY A 345 -9.06 12.73 -2.15
N ALA A 346 -9.26 12.97 -3.43
CA ALA A 346 -10.30 12.32 -4.21
C ALA A 346 -9.80 11.09 -4.97
N ASP A 347 -10.73 10.22 -5.36
CA ASP A 347 -10.44 9.04 -6.17
C ASP A 347 -9.96 9.41 -7.58
N GLY A 348 -9.05 8.59 -8.12
CA GLY A 348 -8.67 8.64 -9.53
C GLY A 348 -9.74 8.03 -10.43
N GLY A 349 -9.85 8.53 -11.66
CA GLY A 349 -10.84 8.06 -12.62
C GLY A 349 -10.51 6.67 -13.16
N ASN A 350 -11.52 5.85 -13.48
CA ASN A 350 -11.26 4.55 -14.12
C ASN A 350 -10.77 4.75 -15.56
N GLY A 351 -9.96 3.82 -16.06
CA GLY A 351 -9.62 3.77 -17.48
C GLY A 351 -10.81 3.33 -18.32
N GLY A 352 -10.95 3.89 -19.52
CA GLY A 352 -11.97 3.49 -20.48
C GLY A 352 -11.69 2.11 -21.06
N ASN A 353 -12.73 1.36 -21.39
CA ASN A 353 -12.56 0.05 -22.01
C ASN A 353 -12.07 0.19 -23.45
N GLY A 354 -11.29 -0.77 -23.94
CA GLY A 354 -10.98 -0.91 -25.35
C GLY A 354 -12.21 -1.37 -26.14
N GLY A 355 -12.39 -0.82 -27.33
CA GLY A 355 -13.45 -1.24 -28.23
C GLY A 355 -13.19 -2.65 -28.78
N GLY A 356 -14.23 -3.42 -29.02
CA GLY A 356 -14.12 -4.69 -29.74
C GLY A 356 -13.75 -4.50 -31.21
N ALA A 357 -13.30 -5.55 -31.88
CA ALA A 357 -13.12 -5.56 -33.32
C ALA A 357 -14.46 -5.52 -34.07
N ALA A 358 -14.43 -5.16 -35.37
CA ALA A 358 -15.63 -5.24 -36.21
C ALA A 358 -16.15 -6.68 -36.30
N ILE A 359 -17.47 -6.85 -36.41
CA ILE A 359 -18.10 -8.16 -36.60
C ILE A 359 -18.62 -8.27 -38.03
N ASP A 360 -18.33 -9.39 -38.69
CA ASP A 360 -18.94 -9.75 -39.97
C ASP A 360 -20.44 -10.00 -39.78
N SER A 361 -21.26 -9.20 -40.45
CA SER A 361 -22.73 -9.29 -40.38
C SER A 361 -23.33 -10.63 -40.86
N VAL A 362 -22.57 -11.43 -41.61
CA VAL A 362 -23.01 -12.71 -42.17
C VAL A 362 -22.54 -13.88 -41.31
N THR A 363 -21.27 -13.88 -40.92
CA THR A 363 -20.67 -15.01 -40.17
C THR A 363 -20.70 -14.82 -38.66
N GLY A 364 -20.91 -13.60 -38.16
CA GLY A 364 -20.85 -13.26 -36.74
C GLY A 364 -19.42 -13.27 -36.17
N ALA A 365 -18.40 -13.46 -37.01
CA ALA A 365 -17.00 -13.51 -36.59
C ALA A 365 -16.39 -12.11 -36.50
N TYR A 366 -15.46 -11.91 -35.57
CA TYR A 366 -14.66 -10.68 -35.53
C TYR A 366 -13.72 -10.61 -36.74
N LEU A 367 -13.42 -9.38 -37.18
CA LEU A 367 -12.64 -9.10 -38.40
C LEU A 367 -11.22 -8.60 -38.12
N GLY A 368 -10.91 -8.23 -36.87
CA GLY A 368 -9.63 -7.65 -36.45
C GLY A 368 -9.38 -7.86 -34.96
N GLN A 369 -8.40 -7.14 -34.41
CA GLN A 369 -7.99 -7.23 -33.00
C GLN A 369 -8.85 -6.35 -32.10
N GLY A 370 -8.97 -6.71 -30.81
CA GLY A 370 -9.59 -5.84 -29.81
C GLY A 370 -8.67 -4.69 -29.39
N GLY A 371 -9.26 -3.53 -29.08
CA GLY A 371 -8.52 -2.38 -28.56
C GLY A 371 -8.09 -2.58 -27.11
N ASN A 372 -6.99 -1.95 -26.70
CA ASN A 372 -6.53 -2.02 -25.31
C ASN A 372 -7.39 -1.15 -24.38
N GLY A 373 -7.59 -1.59 -23.15
CA GLY A 373 -8.16 -0.75 -22.10
C GLY A 373 -7.20 0.35 -21.67
N GLY A 374 -7.75 1.51 -21.29
CA GLY A 374 -6.99 2.63 -20.78
C GLY A 374 -6.54 2.42 -19.34
N GLY A 375 -5.48 3.10 -18.93
CA GLY A 375 -5.01 3.07 -17.54
C GLY A 375 -5.95 3.84 -16.59
N GLY A 376 -6.11 3.36 -15.36
CA GLY A 376 -6.76 4.10 -14.29
C GLY A 376 -5.92 5.27 -13.81
N GLY A 377 -6.59 6.34 -13.38
CA GLY A 377 -5.99 7.55 -12.85
C GLY A 377 -5.48 7.37 -11.42
N THR A 378 -4.45 8.12 -11.07
CA THR A 378 -3.96 8.23 -9.69
C THR A 378 -4.92 9.06 -8.85
N ALA A 379 -5.03 8.71 -7.58
CA ALA A 379 -5.86 9.44 -6.62
C ALA A 379 -5.12 10.65 -6.03
N GLY A 380 -5.90 11.58 -5.49
CA GLY A 380 -5.41 12.70 -4.70
C GLY A 380 -5.01 12.29 -3.29
N SER A 381 -4.01 12.98 -2.74
CA SER A 381 -3.59 12.85 -1.34
C SER A 381 -4.36 13.80 -0.44
N GLY A 382 -4.48 13.48 0.85
CA GLY A 382 -5.19 14.33 1.81
C GLY A 382 -5.13 13.81 3.24
N GLU A 383 -6.06 14.27 4.08
CA GLU A 383 -6.29 13.68 5.40
C GLU A 383 -6.59 12.18 5.25
N HIS A 384 -7.55 11.83 4.39
CA HIS A 384 -7.65 10.53 3.75
C HIS A 384 -7.24 10.64 2.29
N GLY A 385 -6.36 9.76 1.81
CA GLY A 385 -6.02 9.64 0.40
C GLY A 385 -7.10 8.88 -0.37
N GLY A 386 -7.39 9.31 -1.59
CA GLY A 386 -8.35 8.63 -2.48
C GLY A 386 -7.82 7.30 -3.01
N ASN A 387 -8.70 6.48 -3.55
CA ASN A 387 -8.33 5.23 -4.23
C ASN A 387 -7.91 5.50 -5.67
N GLY A 388 -6.93 4.75 -6.16
CA GLY A 388 -6.57 4.76 -7.58
C GLY A 388 -7.70 4.19 -8.44
N GLY A 389 -7.91 4.75 -9.62
CA GLY A 389 -8.91 4.27 -10.57
C GLY A 389 -8.56 2.88 -11.11
N THR A 390 -9.56 2.08 -11.43
CA THR A 390 -9.34 0.76 -12.07
C THR A 390 -8.91 0.92 -13.52
N GLY A 391 -8.12 -0.02 -14.04
CA GLY A 391 -7.80 -0.08 -15.46
C GLY A 391 -9.01 -0.53 -16.29
N GLY A 392 -9.15 0.02 -17.50
CA GLY A 392 -10.21 -0.38 -18.43
C GLY A 392 -9.99 -1.78 -18.97
N ASN A 393 -11.06 -2.48 -19.32
CA ASN A 393 -10.95 -3.82 -19.92
C ASN A 393 -10.49 -3.71 -21.38
N GLY A 394 -9.74 -4.71 -21.86
CA GLY A 394 -9.44 -4.85 -23.28
C GLY A 394 -10.68 -5.30 -24.06
N GLY A 395 -10.79 -4.87 -25.31
CA GLY A 395 -11.86 -5.26 -26.22
C GLY A 395 -11.65 -6.65 -26.81
N ASP A 396 -12.73 -7.25 -27.32
CA ASP A 396 -12.68 -8.56 -27.95
C ASP A 396 -12.18 -8.50 -29.41
N GLY A 397 -11.56 -9.56 -29.91
CA GLY A 397 -11.09 -9.63 -31.30
C GLY A 397 -10.87 -11.05 -31.85
N ASN A 398 -10.47 -11.12 -33.13
CA ASN A 398 -10.12 -12.33 -33.89
C ASN A 398 -8.66 -12.26 -34.37
N GLY A 399 -7.98 -13.40 -34.30
CA GLY A 399 -6.55 -13.57 -34.60
C GLY A 399 -6.16 -13.79 -36.04
N LEU A 400 -7.04 -13.53 -37.03
CA LEU A 400 -6.68 -13.82 -38.42
C LEU A 400 -5.76 -12.72 -38.98
N ASN A 401 -4.45 -12.95 -38.92
CA ASN A 401 -3.54 -12.30 -39.86
C ASN A 401 -3.89 -12.80 -41.27
N THR A 402 -4.57 -11.96 -42.05
CA THR A 402 -4.98 -12.27 -43.43
C THR A 402 -3.79 -12.47 -44.39
N THR A 403 -2.55 -12.23 -43.92
CA THR A 403 -1.32 -12.34 -44.72
C THR A 403 -0.32 -13.39 -44.22
N ASP A 404 -0.40 -13.86 -42.96
CA ASP A 404 0.45 -14.95 -42.44
C ASP A 404 -0.18 -15.67 -41.21
N PRO A 405 -0.83 -16.83 -41.40
CA PRO A 405 -1.46 -17.62 -40.34
C PRO A 405 -0.47 -18.36 -39.42
N THR A 406 0.86 -18.17 -39.57
CA THR A 406 1.88 -18.86 -38.77
C THR A 406 2.48 -18.02 -37.63
N LEU A 407 2.07 -16.75 -37.49
CA LEU A 407 2.57 -15.82 -36.46
C LEU A 407 1.42 -15.17 -35.67
N PRO A 408 0.94 -15.78 -34.57
CA PRO A 408 -0.15 -15.23 -33.78
C PRO A 408 0.35 -14.15 -32.78
N TYR A 409 -0.19 -12.93 -32.90
CA TYR A 409 -0.12 -11.87 -31.87
C TYR A 409 -1.32 -11.98 -30.92
N ASN A 410 -1.33 -11.23 -29.80
CA ASN A 410 -2.52 -11.07 -28.96
C ASN A 410 -3.71 -10.56 -29.79
N THR A 411 -4.89 -11.16 -29.61
CA THR A 411 -6.04 -10.93 -30.50
C THR A 411 -7.19 -10.28 -29.77
N GLY A 412 -7.37 -10.62 -28.49
CA GLY A 412 -8.07 -9.77 -27.53
C GLY A 412 -7.17 -8.62 -27.07
N GLY A 413 -7.77 -7.45 -26.87
CA GLY A 413 -7.09 -6.27 -26.34
C GLY A 413 -6.58 -6.51 -24.91
N GLN A 414 -5.49 -5.84 -24.54
CA GLN A 414 -4.95 -5.91 -23.18
C GLN A 414 -5.80 -5.09 -22.22
N GLY A 415 -5.93 -5.55 -20.97
CA GLY A 415 -6.48 -4.74 -19.89
C GLY A 415 -5.52 -3.61 -19.49
N GLY A 416 -6.07 -2.46 -19.13
CA GLY A 416 -5.31 -1.31 -18.65
C GLY A 416 -4.77 -1.51 -17.24
N SER A 417 -3.70 -0.80 -16.88
CA SER A 417 -3.18 -0.81 -15.51
C SER A 417 -4.07 -0.03 -14.56
N GLY A 418 -4.19 -0.46 -13.31
CA GLY A 418 -4.82 0.32 -12.25
C GLY A 418 -3.95 1.50 -11.80
N GLY A 419 -4.61 2.55 -11.28
CA GLY A 419 -3.99 3.78 -10.81
C GLY A 419 -3.44 3.67 -9.39
N GLN A 420 -2.58 4.62 -9.00
CA GLN A 420 -2.01 4.67 -7.65
C GLN A 420 -3.01 5.28 -6.66
N GLY A 421 -3.08 4.74 -5.45
CA GLY A 421 -3.81 5.32 -4.33
C GLY A 421 -3.10 6.53 -3.75
N GLY A 422 -3.88 7.46 -3.19
CA GLY A 422 -3.41 8.70 -2.59
C GLY A 422 -2.81 8.50 -1.20
N ASN A 423 -1.91 9.40 -0.81
CA ASN A 423 -1.31 9.36 0.52
C ASN A 423 -2.26 9.93 1.56
N SER A 424 -2.19 9.39 2.77
CA SER A 424 -2.99 9.83 3.93
C SER A 424 -2.11 10.39 5.04
N LEU A 425 -2.60 11.45 5.68
CA LEU A 425 -1.97 12.05 6.85
C LEU A 425 -2.42 11.36 8.14
N GLY A 426 -1.58 11.45 9.18
CA GLY A 426 -1.96 11.00 10.52
C GLY A 426 -2.27 9.50 10.61
N ALA A 427 -3.29 9.13 11.39
CA ALA A 427 -3.64 7.73 11.70
C ALA A 427 -4.63 7.11 10.70
N ASN A 428 -4.68 7.65 9.48
CA ASN A 428 -5.64 7.25 8.46
C ASN A 428 -5.05 6.22 7.50
N THR A 429 -5.91 5.38 6.94
CA THR A 429 -5.49 4.39 5.94
C THR A 429 -5.13 5.09 4.63
N GLY A 430 -4.00 4.74 4.03
CA GLY A 430 -3.62 5.18 2.68
C GLY A 430 -4.64 4.72 1.65
N GLY A 431 -4.82 5.47 0.57
CA GLY A 431 -5.71 5.09 -0.52
C GLY A 431 -5.29 3.77 -1.18
N ASN A 432 -6.23 2.93 -1.56
CA ASN A 432 -5.89 1.67 -2.22
C ASN A 432 -5.44 1.92 -3.67
N GLY A 433 -4.55 1.07 -4.19
CA GLY A 433 -4.26 1.02 -5.62
C GLY A 433 -5.47 0.47 -6.39
N GLY A 434 -5.71 1.00 -7.58
CA GLY A 434 -6.79 0.52 -8.45
C GLY A 434 -6.49 -0.86 -9.03
N ASP A 435 -7.52 -1.64 -9.29
CA ASP A 435 -7.37 -2.95 -9.93
C ASP A 435 -6.98 -2.82 -11.41
N GLY A 436 -6.24 -3.79 -11.93
CA GLY A 436 -5.97 -3.91 -13.36
C GLY A 436 -7.22 -4.34 -14.14
N GLY A 437 -7.36 -3.84 -15.36
CA GLY A 437 -8.45 -4.21 -16.26
C GLY A 437 -8.30 -5.64 -16.79
N LYS A 438 -9.42 -6.26 -17.17
CA LYS A 438 -9.40 -7.61 -17.76
C LYS A 438 -8.90 -7.57 -19.20
N GLY A 439 -8.24 -8.62 -19.66
CA GLY A 439 -7.98 -8.82 -21.08
C GLY A 439 -9.25 -9.20 -21.84
N GLY A 440 -9.32 -8.83 -23.13
CA GLY A 440 -10.45 -9.14 -24.00
C GLY A 440 -10.43 -10.57 -24.54
N LEU A 441 -11.57 -11.03 -25.05
CA LEU A 441 -11.70 -12.33 -25.70
C LEU A 441 -10.91 -12.37 -27.01
N GLY A 442 -10.13 -13.44 -27.20
CA GLY A 442 -9.49 -13.75 -28.47
C GLY A 442 -10.16 -14.94 -29.15
N THR A 443 -11.15 -14.71 -30.02
CA THR A 443 -11.95 -15.79 -30.64
C THR A 443 -11.09 -16.78 -31.44
N VAL A 444 -9.96 -16.32 -31.99
CA VAL A 444 -8.90 -17.15 -32.56
C VAL A 444 -7.57 -16.62 -32.02
N GLY A 445 -6.59 -17.50 -31.80
CA GLY A 445 -5.26 -17.09 -31.31
C GLY A 445 -5.22 -16.94 -29.79
N PHE A 446 -4.91 -15.73 -29.31
CA PHE A 446 -4.65 -15.46 -27.89
C PHE A 446 -5.68 -14.49 -27.28
N GLY A 447 -6.24 -14.87 -26.14
CA GLY A 447 -6.93 -13.92 -25.28
C GLY A 447 -6.01 -12.78 -24.82
N GLY A 448 -6.58 -11.60 -24.56
CA GLY A 448 -5.83 -10.44 -24.09
C GLY A 448 -5.23 -10.68 -22.70
N SER A 449 -4.07 -10.09 -22.41
CA SER A 449 -3.52 -10.12 -21.06
C SER A 449 -4.28 -9.18 -20.12
N GLY A 450 -4.45 -9.58 -18.87
CA GLY A 450 -4.94 -8.69 -17.81
C GLY A 450 -3.93 -7.58 -17.48
N GLY A 451 -4.43 -6.42 -17.08
CA GLY A 451 -3.62 -5.28 -16.66
C GLY A 451 -3.04 -5.45 -15.25
N SER A 452 -1.96 -4.75 -14.94
CA SER A 452 -1.38 -4.76 -13.58
C SER A 452 -2.21 -3.93 -12.60
N GLY A 453 -2.31 -4.38 -11.36
CA GLY A 453 -2.86 -3.59 -10.26
C GLY A 453 -1.97 -2.40 -9.90
N GLY A 454 -2.59 -1.32 -9.45
CA GLY A 454 -1.95 -0.08 -9.03
C GLY A 454 -1.38 -0.16 -7.61
N TRP A 455 -0.55 0.80 -7.25
CA TRP A 455 0.10 0.82 -5.93
C TRP A 455 -0.80 1.47 -4.89
N GLY A 456 -0.79 0.96 -3.66
CA GLY A 456 -1.42 1.61 -2.52
C GLY A 456 -0.65 2.85 -2.06
N GLY A 457 -1.37 3.86 -1.60
CA GLY A 457 -0.84 5.10 -1.06
C GLY A 457 -0.21 4.93 0.32
N THR A 458 0.72 5.80 0.66
CA THR A 458 1.40 5.74 1.95
C THR A 458 0.54 6.32 3.07
N SER A 459 0.79 5.90 4.30
CA SER A 459 0.22 6.50 5.50
C SER A 459 1.34 6.98 6.43
N ASP A 460 1.12 8.08 7.15
CA ASP A 460 2.06 8.50 8.20
C ASP A 460 2.05 7.50 9.36
N SER A 461 0.92 7.32 10.03
CA SER A 461 0.85 6.51 11.26
C SER A 461 -0.29 5.47 11.27
N GLY A 462 -1.14 5.51 10.25
CA GLY A 462 -2.18 4.53 10.00
C GLY A 462 -1.69 3.39 9.11
N THR A 463 -2.64 2.68 8.48
CA THR A 463 -2.32 1.55 7.61
C THR A 463 -1.97 2.06 6.20
N GLY A 464 -0.88 1.61 5.59
CA GLY A 464 -0.65 1.88 4.16
C GLY A 464 -1.76 1.28 3.30
N GLY A 465 -2.11 1.92 2.18
CA GLY A 465 -3.15 1.42 1.28
C GLY A 465 -2.77 0.06 0.67
N ALA A 466 -3.75 -0.79 0.39
CA ALA A 466 -3.47 -2.06 -0.28
C ALA A 466 -3.09 -1.83 -1.75
N GLY A 467 -2.25 -2.70 -2.30
CA GLY A 467 -2.05 -2.77 -3.75
C GLY A 467 -3.31 -3.29 -4.45
N GLY A 468 -3.61 -2.77 -5.63
CA GLY A 468 -4.74 -3.23 -6.44
C GLY A 468 -4.52 -4.64 -6.98
N ALA A 469 -5.59 -5.38 -7.24
CA ALA A 469 -5.49 -6.70 -7.85
C ALA A 469 -5.06 -6.62 -9.32
N GLY A 470 -4.37 -7.63 -9.82
CA GLY A 470 -4.12 -7.81 -11.24
C GLY A 470 -5.41 -8.19 -11.97
N GLY A 471 -5.58 -7.68 -13.18
CA GLY A 471 -6.72 -7.97 -14.03
C GLY A 471 -6.73 -9.42 -14.52
N LEU A 472 -7.91 -9.96 -14.81
CA LEU A 472 -8.03 -11.31 -15.35
C LEU A 472 -7.49 -11.36 -16.78
N GLY A 473 -6.85 -12.47 -17.15
CA GLY A 473 -6.57 -12.78 -18.54
C GLY A 473 -7.87 -13.04 -19.30
N GLY A 474 -7.93 -12.55 -20.54
CA GLY A 474 -9.05 -12.82 -21.44
C GLY A 474 -9.03 -14.26 -21.92
N ASN A 475 -10.20 -14.84 -22.17
CA ASN A 475 -10.27 -16.20 -22.72
C ASN A 475 -9.84 -16.19 -24.20
N GLY A 476 -9.33 -17.34 -24.66
CA GLY A 476 -9.41 -17.70 -26.08
C GLY A 476 -10.86 -18.11 -26.43
N GLY A 477 -11.23 -18.13 -27.70
CA GLY A 477 -12.51 -18.68 -28.14
C GLY A 477 -12.63 -20.15 -27.71
N THR A 478 -13.61 -20.47 -26.87
CA THR A 478 -13.78 -21.80 -26.24
C THR A 478 -14.89 -22.65 -26.84
N ASP A 479 -15.75 -22.05 -27.66
CA ASP A 479 -16.99 -22.68 -28.10
C ASP A 479 -16.80 -23.63 -29.29
N ASP A 480 -15.65 -23.56 -29.96
CA ASP A 480 -15.28 -24.43 -31.08
C ASP A 480 -13.98 -25.19 -30.75
N PRO A 481 -14.05 -26.49 -30.41
CA PRO A 481 -12.88 -27.29 -30.10
C PRO A 481 -11.99 -27.53 -31.32
N THR A 482 -12.45 -27.23 -32.54
CA THR A 482 -11.66 -27.40 -33.77
C THR A 482 -10.74 -26.21 -34.07
N VAL A 483 -10.75 -25.19 -33.21
CA VAL A 483 -9.88 -24.01 -33.30
C VAL A 483 -8.94 -24.00 -32.12
N ALA A 484 -7.63 -23.98 -32.36
CA ALA A 484 -6.64 -23.91 -31.29
C ALA A 484 -6.50 -22.47 -30.77
N THR A 485 -6.86 -22.25 -29.51
CA THR A 485 -6.74 -20.96 -28.83
C THR A 485 -5.95 -21.08 -27.54
N THR A 486 -5.33 -19.97 -27.15
CA THR A 486 -4.61 -19.83 -25.88
C THR A 486 -5.25 -18.73 -25.06
N GLY A 487 -5.54 -18.99 -23.79
CA GLY A 487 -6.00 -17.97 -22.86
C GLY A 487 -4.92 -16.92 -22.58
N GLY A 488 -5.34 -15.68 -22.33
CA GLY A 488 -4.47 -14.58 -21.96
C GLY A 488 -3.90 -14.74 -20.56
N ALA A 489 -2.72 -14.19 -20.31
CA ALA A 489 -2.13 -14.18 -18.97
C ALA A 489 -2.89 -13.24 -18.03
N GLY A 490 -3.02 -13.61 -16.76
CA GLY A 490 -3.48 -12.72 -15.70
C GLY A 490 -2.47 -11.62 -15.40
N GLY A 491 -2.95 -10.47 -14.96
CA GLY A 491 -2.14 -9.32 -14.58
C GLY A 491 -1.47 -9.49 -13.21
N TYR A 492 -0.37 -8.79 -12.99
CA TYR A 492 0.31 -8.77 -11.69
C TYR A 492 -0.45 -7.92 -10.67
N GLY A 493 -0.46 -8.33 -9.41
CA GLY A 493 -0.94 -7.52 -8.31
C GLY A 493 -0.04 -6.31 -8.03
N GLY A 494 -0.66 -5.23 -7.56
CA GLY A 494 -0.01 -3.98 -7.22
C GLY A 494 0.70 -4.00 -5.88
N TRP A 495 1.56 -3.01 -5.64
CA TRP A 495 2.34 -2.94 -4.40
C TRP A 495 1.53 -2.30 -3.27
N GLY A 496 1.67 -2.80 -2.05
CA GLY A 496 1.10 -2.15 -0.87
C GLY A 496 1.85 -0.87 -0.47
N GLY A 497 1.12 0.10 0.07
CA GLY A 497 1.65 1.37 0.50
C GLY A 497 2.51 1.27 1.77
N ALA A 498 3.50 2.15 1.90
CA ALA A 498 4.33 2.22 3.09
C ALA A 498 3.58 2.85 4.29
N SER A 499 4.08 2.61 5.50
CA SER A 499 3.67 3.36 6.69
C SER A 499 4.87 3.81 7.52
N ASN A 500 4.83 4.99 8.11
CA ASN A 500 5.91 5.39 9.03
C ASN A 500 5.75 4.62 10.34
N SER A 501 4.64 4.82 11.07
CA SER A 501 4.47 4.19 12.38
C SER A 501 3.34 3.18 12.51
N GLY A 502 2.50 3.03 11.48
CA GLY A 502 1.43 2.03 11.43
C GLY A 502 1.77 0.81 10.59
N THR A 503 0.78 0.00 10.26
CA THR A 503 0.98 -1.21 9.45
C THR A 503 1.16 -0.84 7.98
N SER A 504 2.12 -1.43 7.25
CA SER A 504 2.20 -1.20 5.80
C SER A 504 1.08 -1.95 5.07
N GLY A 505 0.71 -1.47 3.88
CA GLY A 505 -0.31 -2.06 3.05
C GLY A 505 0.07 -3.44 2.52
N ALA A 506 -0.92 -4.31 2.37
CA ALA A 506 -0.74 -5.61 1.72
C ALA A 506 -0.52 -5.46 0.21
N GLY A 507 0.19 -6.41 -0.39
CA GLY A 507 0.29 -6.52 -1.84
C GLY A 507 -1.03 -6.99 -2.45
N GLY A 508 -1.33 -6.54 -3.67
CA GLY A 508 -2.53 -6.98 -4.41
C GLY A 508 -2.40 -8.40 -4.94
N ASN A 509 -3.51 -9.10 -5.11
CA ASN A 509 -3.48 -10.46 -5.67
C ASN A 509 -3.24 -10.43 -7.18
N GLY A 510 -2.58 -11.45 -7.73
CA GLY A 510 -2.48 -11.64 -9.17
C GLY A 510 -3.82 -12.04 -9.79
N GLY A 511 -4.05 -11.62 -11.04
CA GLY A 511 -5.24 -12.00 -11.79
C GLY A 511 -5.18 -13.44 -12.28
N ALA A 512 -6.33 -14.10 -12.42
CA ALA A 512 -6.36 -15.43 -13.02
C ALA A 512 -6.03 -15.38 -14.52
N GLY A 513 -5.38 -16.43 -15.04
CA GLY A 513 -5.22 -16.63 -16.47
C GLY A 513 -6.55 -16.99 -17.14
N GLY A 514 -6.72 -16.63 -18.40
CA GLY A 514 -7.90 -16.99 -19.19
C GLY A 514 -7.86 -18.44 -19.65
N ASP A 515 -9.01 -19.01 -19.99
CA ASP A 515 -9.09 -20.35 -20.58
C ASP A 515 -8.82 -20.31 -22.09
N GLY A 516 -8.38 -21.42 -22.67
CA GLY A 516 -8.27 -21.61 -24.12
C GLY A 516 -8.56 -23.05 -24.51
N THR A 517 -8.89 -23.31 -25.78
CA THR A 517 -9.14 -24.69 -26.24
C THR A 517 -7.86 -25.52 -26.23
N LEU A 518 -6.74 -24.97 -26.71
CA LEU A 518 -5.46 -25.67 -26.68
C LEU A 518 -4.74 -25.42 -25.36
N ARG A 519 -4.61 -24.16 -24.93
CA ARG A 519 -3.78 -23.79 -23.77
C ARG A 519 -4.48 -22.79 -22.86
N GLY A 520 -4.41 -23.03 -21.56
CA GLY A 520 -4.77 -22.04 -20.55
C GLY A 520 -3.71 -20.95 -20.37
N GLY A 521 -4.14 -19.72 -20.09
CA GLY A 521 -3.26 -18.61 -19.75
C GLY A 521 -2.60 -18.80 -18.39
N SER A 522 -1.42 -18.21 -18.20
CA SER A 522 -0.77 -18.20 -16.88
C SER A 522 -1.48 -17.26 -15.91
N GLY A 523 -1.57 -17.64 -14.64
CA GLY A 523 -1.95 -16.74 -13.57
C GLY A 523 -0.91 -15.62 -13.37
N GLY A 524 -1.37 -14.43 -12.99
CA GLY A 524 -0.48 -13.30 -12.69
C GLY A 524 0.19 -13.45 -11.33
N GLY A 525 1.37 -12.86 -11.15
CA GLY A 525 2.04 -12.85 -9.84
C GLY A 525 1.36 -11.92 -8.85
N GLY A 526 1.39 -12.27 -7.57
CA GLY A 526 0.98 -11.40 -6.48
C GLY A 526 1.92 -10.22 -6.28
N GLY A 527 1.38 -9.11 -5.80
CA GLY A 527 2.11 -7.88 -5.54
C GLY A 527 2.87 -7.92 -4.21
N ASN A 528 3.90 -7.08 -4.11
CA ASN A 528 4.69 -6.97 -2.88
C ASN A 528 3.99 -6.05 -1.87
N SER A 529 4.15 -6.33 -0.58
CA SER A 529 3.69 -5.41 0.46
C SER A 529 4.66 -4.25 0.69
N GLY A 530 4.17 -3.16 1.28
CA GLY A 530 4.96 -1.99 1.65
C GLY A 530 5.87 -2.21 2.86
N TYR A 531 6.70 -1.22 3.15
CA TYR A 531 7.58 -1.19 4.33
C TYR A 531 6.93 -0.38 5.46
N SER A 532 7.14 -0.81 6.71
CA SER A 532 6.81 -0.03 7.90
C SER A 532 8.05 0.31 8.72
N GLN A 533 8.22 1.59 9.12
CA GLN A 533 9.37 1.95 9.97
C GLN A 533 9.20 1.44 11.40
N THR A 534 8.01 1.63 12.01
CA THR A 534 7.79 1.19 13.40
C THR A 534 6.66 0.20 13.62
N GLY A 535 5.74 0.05 12.68
CA GLY A 535 4.60 -0.87 12.78
C GLY A 535 4.84 -2.19 12.06
N ASN A 536 3.76 -2.91 11.76
CA ASN A 536 3.82 -4.22 11.12
C ASN A 536 4.00 -4.11 9.60
N GLY A 537 4.64 -5.10 8.99
CA GLY A 537 4.61 -5.31 7.56
C GLY A 537 3.31 -5.98 7.11
N GLY A 538 2.74 -5.55 5.98
CA GLY A 538 1.59 -6.19 5.35
C GLY A 538 1.95 -7.52 4.67
N ALA A 539 0.95 -8.36 4.38
CA ALA A 539 1.18 -9.62 3.67
C ALA A 539 1.45 -9.39 2.17
N GLY A 540 2.26 -10.25 1.56
CA GLY A 540 2.40 -10.32 0.11
C GLY A 540 1.10 -10.79 -0.54
N GLY A 541 0.81 -10.32 -1.75
CA GLY A 541 -0.38 -10.71 -2.50
C GLY A 541 -0.28 -12.15 -3.01
N ASN A 542 -1.42 -12.84 -3.12
CA ASN A 542 -1.44 -14.21 -3.63
C ASN A 542 -1.26 -14.23 -5.15
N GLY A 543 -0.68 -15.30 -5.68
CA GLY A 543 -0.63 -15.59 -7.11
C GLY A 543 -2.03 -15.87 -7.67
N GLY A 544 -2.23 -15.51 -8.94
CA GLY A 544 -3.48 -15.76 -9.65
C GLY A 544 -3.60 -17.20 -10.10
N ALA A 545 -4.83 -17.70 -10.17
CA ALA A 545 -5.10 -19.05 -10.66
C ALA A 545 -4.69 -19.23 -12.13
N ALA A 546 -4.22 -20.42 -12.48
CA ALA A 546 -3.98 -20.80 -13.86
C ALA A 546 -5.29 -20.94 -14.66
N GLY A 547 -5.26 -20.56 -15.94
CA GLY A 547 -6.32 -20.88 -16.89
C GLY A 547 -6.23 -22.33 -17.37
N LYS A 548 -7.31 -22.85 -17.95
CA LYS A 548 -7.44 -24.24 -18.39
C LYS A 548 -7.30 -24.40 -19.90
N GLY A 549 -6.74 -25.54 -20.33
CA GLY A 549 -6.82 -26.02 -21.70
C GLY A 549 -8.04 -26.93 -21.87
N LEU A 550 -9.08 -26.48 -22.59
CA LEU A 550 -10.37 -27.16 -22.63
C LEU A 550 -10.47 -28.32 -23.64
N GLY A 551 -9.47 -28.49 -24.50
CA GLY A 551 -9.39 -29.53 -25.53
C GLY A 551 -9.53 -28.98 -26.94
N TYR A 552 -8.43 -29.00 -27.69
CA TYR A 552 -8.38 -28.75 -29.12
C TYR A 552 -8.41 -30.07 -29.90
N ASP A 553 -9.46 -30.31 -30.69
CA ASP A 553 -9.64 -31.51 -31.50
C ASP A 553 -9.15 -31.27 -32.94
N ASP A 554 -8.08 -31.97 -33.33
CA ASP A 554 -7.55 -31.93 -34.70
C ASP A 554 -8.26 -32.91 -35.67
N GLY A 555 -9.31 -33.59 -35.20
CA GLY A 555 -10.05 -34.64 -35.89
C GLY A 555 -9.55 -36.05 -35.59
N THR A 556 -8.41 -36.19 -34.89
CA THR A 556 -7.84 -37.47 -34.49
C THR A 556 -7.51 -37.54 -32.99
N THR A 557 -7.02 -36.43 -32.44
CA THR A 557 -6.50 -36.31 -31.09
C THR A 557 -7.02 -35.02 -30.48
N VAL A 558 -7.38 -35.08 -29.20
CA VAL A 558 -7.72 -33.90 -28.41
C VAL A 558 -6.49 -33.46 -27.62
N TRP A 559 -6.03 -32.24 -27.88
CA TRP A 559 -4.82 -31.66 -27.29
C TRP A 559 -5.19 -30.63 -26.23
N SER A 560 -4.50 -30.65 -25.08
CA SER A 560 -4.74 -29.68 -24.01
C SER A 560 -3.47 -29.36 -23.22
N ILE A 561 -3.28 -28.11 -22.84
CA ILE A 561 -2.18 -27.64 -22.00
C ILE A 561 -2.77 -26.77 -20.89
N GLY A 562 -2.57 -27.16 -19.63
CA GLY A 562 -2.89 -26.32 -18.49
C GLY A 562 -2.02 -25.06 -18.42
N GLY A 563 -2.60 -23.95 -17.96
CA GLY A 563 -1.85 -22.74 -17.66
C GLY A 563 -0.95 -22.90 -16.43
N ASN A 564 0.09 -22.07 -16.34
CA ASN A 564 0.94 -22.03 -15.14
C ASN A 564 0.27 -21.21 -14.02
N GLY A 565 0.45 -21.63 -12.77
CA GLY A 565 0.00 -20.87 -11.61
C GLY A 565 0.82 -19.60 -11.40
N GLY A 566 0.19 -18.55 -10.85
CA GLY A 566 0.87 -17.31 -10.48
C GLY A 566 1.73 -17.46 -9.23
N SER A 567 2.87 -16.77 -9.19
CA SER A 567 3.74 -16.70 -8.01
C SER A 567 3.14 -15.81 -6.91
N GLY A 568 3.41 -16.11 -5.64
CA GLY A 568 3.09 -15.22 -4.53
C GLY A 568 4.02 -14.00 -4.44
N GLY A 569 3.51 -12.87 -3.94
CA GLY A 569 4.28 -11.65 -3.72
C GLY A 569 5.06 -11.65 -2.39
N THR A 570 5.99 -10.72 -2.21
CA THR A 570 6.79 -10.65 -0.97
C THR A 570 6.04 -9.96 0.17
N GLY A 571 6.18 -10.48 1.38
CA GLY A 571 5.69 -9.85 2.60
C GLY A 571 6.45 -8.57 2.98
N GLY A 572 5.77 -7.66 3.64
CA GLY A 572 6.28 -6.34 4.02
C GLY A 572 7.26 -6.42 5.18
N SER A 573 8.28 -5.57 5.15
CA SER A 573 9.30 -5.54 6.22
C SER A 573 8.95 -4.52 7.31
N SER A 574 9.42 -4.76 8.54
CA SER A 574 9.32 -3.84 9.68
C SER A 574 10.70 -3.39 10.16
N GLY A 575 10.89 -2.07 10.25
CA GLY A 575 12.13 -1.45 10.72
C GLY A 575 12.33 -1.45 12.24
N SER A 576 11.37 -1.97 13.03
CA SER A 576 11.49 -2.00 14.50
C SER A 576 10.81 -3.24 15.12
N ALA A 577 10.19 -3.10 16.30
CA ALA A 577 9.53 -4.17 17.04
C ALA A 577 8.24 -4.72 16.39
N GLY A 578 7.83 -4.20 15.23
CA GLY A 578 6.68 -4.71 14.48
C GLY A 578 6.96 -6.05 13.80
N ASN A 579 5.91 -6.85 13.62
CA ASN A 579 5.99 -8.10 12.89
C ASN A 579 6.09 -7.82 11.40
N ALA A 580 6.93 -8.54 10.69
CA ALA A 580 6.93 -8.52 9.24
C ALA A 580 5.78 -9.36 8.68
N GLY A 581 5.40 -9.09 7.44
CA GLY A 581 4.35 -9.82 6.76
C GLY A 581 4.84 -11.12 6.14
N ASN A 582 3.95 -12.10 6.03
CA ASN A 582 4.23 -13.34 5.31
C ASN A 582 4.22 -13.10 3.79
N GLY A 583 4.92 -13.95 3.05
CA GLY A 583 4.81 -13.98 1.60
C GLY A 583 3.42 -14.44 1.14
N GLY A 584 3.04 -14.06 -0.07
CA GLY A 584 1.77 -14.47 -0.67
C GLY A 584 1.76 -15.94 -1.07
N ILE A 585 0.59 -16.54 -1.07
CA ILE A 585 0.39 -17.95 -1.46
C ILE A 585 0.53 -18.05 -2.99
N ALA A 586 1.27 -19.04 -3.48
CA ALA A 586 1.32 -19.34 -4.90
C ALA A 586 0.07 -20.10 -5.36
N ALA A 587 -0.26 -19.97 -6.65
CA ALA A 587 -1.33 -20.76 -7.24
C ALA A 587 -0.80 -22.05 -7.88
N ASP A 588 -1.66 -23.06 -7.91
CA ASP A 588 -1.39 -24.31 -8.61
C ASP A 588 -1.45 -24.10 -10.14
N GLY A 589 -0.70 -24.93 -10.87
CA GLY A 589 -0.85 -25.07 -12.31
C GLY A 589 -2.16 -25.79 -12.63
N ALA A 590 -2.78 -25.44 -13.76
CA ALA A 590 -4.01 -26.10 -14.16
C ALA A 590 -3.74 -27.51 -14.67
N ASP A 591 -4.64 -28.44 -14.38
CA ASP A 591 -4.62 -29.75 -14.99
C ASP A 591 -4.86 -29.65 -16.51
N GLY A 592 -4.20 -30.53 -17.25
CA GLY A 592 -4.57 -30.86 -18.61
C GLY A 592 -5.88 -31.65 -18.66
N LEU A 593 -6.57 -31.59 -19.80
CA LEU A 593 -7.80 -32.35 -20.00
C LEU A 593 -7.54 -33.86 -19.90
N THR A 594 -8.50 -34.62 -19.38
CA THR A 594 -8.46 -36.10 -19.34
C THR A 594 -9.54 -36.71 -20.23
N GLY A 595 -9.30 -37.88 -20.82
CA GLY A 595 -10.31 -38.59 -21.60
C GLY A 595 -9.72 -39.55 -22.63
N ALA A 596 -10.60 -40.22 -23.39
CA ALA A 596 -10.18 -41.05 -24.51
C ALA A 596 -9.62 -40.19 -25.65
N ASN A 597 -8.52 -40.62 -26.25
CA ASN A 597 -7.81 -39.91 -27.32
C ASN A 597 -7.33 -38.49 -26.92
N VAL A 598 -7.14 -38.24 -25.63
CA VAL A 598 -6.63 -36.96 -25.12
C VAL A 598 -5.13 -37.03 -24.84
N VAL A 599 -4.38 -36.11 -25.41
CA VAL A 599 -2.96 -35.86 -25.09
C VAL A 599 -2.88 -34.50 -24.41
N SER A 600 -2.52 -34.50 -23.13
CA SER A 600 -2.48 -33.27 -22.35
C SER A 600 -1.28 -33.11 -21.44
N LEU A 601 -0.92 -31.85 -21.21
CA LEU A 601 0.09 -31.43 -20.26
C LEU A 601 -0.60 -30.67 -19.13
N GLY A 602 -0.18 -30.93 -17.90
CA GLY A 602 -0.49 -30.03 -16.79
C GLY A 602 0.44 -28.81 -16.79
N GLY A 603 -0.06 -27.69 -16.26
CA GLY A 603 0.73 -26.47 -16.08
C GLY A 603 1.63 -26.53 -14.84
N ASN A 604 2.67 -25.71 -14.81
CA ASN A 604 3.55 -25.61 -13.64
C ASN A 604 2.89 -24.84 -12.50
N GLY A 605 3.16 -25.22 -11.25
CA GLY A 605 2.77 -24.43 -10.08
C GLY A 605 3.59 -23.16 -9.94
N GLY A 606 3.01 -22.13 -9.32
CA GLY A 606 3.70 -20.87 -9.04
C GLY A 606 4.68 -20.96 -7.86
N ASP A 607 5.66 -20.08 -7.82
CA ASP A 607 6.58 -19.99 -6.68
C ASP A 607 5.93 -19.25 -5.49
N GLY A 608 6.15 -19.74 -4.28
CA GLY A 608 5.68 -19.14 -3.04
C GLY A 608 6.34 -17.79 -2.75
N GLY A 609 5.59 -16.85 -2.21
CA GLY A 609 6.11 -15.54 -1.85
C GLY A 609 7.10 -15.58 -0.69
N ALA A 610 8.12 -14.73 -0.72
CA ALA A 610 9.06 -14.60 0.39
C ALA A 610 8.47 -13.80 1.57
N GLY A 611 8.83 -14.17 2.79
CA GLY A 611 8.47 -13.43 4.00
C GLY A 611 9.28 -12.15 4.18
N GLY A 612 8.69 -11.14 4.82
CA GLY A 612 9.35 -9.87 5.10
C GLY A 612 10.35 -9.93 6.26
N THR A 613 11.28 -8.98 6.30
CA THR A 613 12.28 -8.87 7.38
C THR A 613 11.76 -8.04 8.55
N SER A 614 12.21 -8.33 9.78
CA SER A 614 11.83 -7.56 10.98
C SER A 614 13.04 -7.17 11.82
N SER A 615 13.05 -5.97 12.41
CA SER A 615 14.11 -5.48 13.30
C SER A 615 13.68 -5.43 14.78
N GLY A 616 12.94 -6.46 15.23
CA GLY A 616 12.58 -6.62 16.63
C GLY A 616 11.24 -7.31 16.90
N GLY A 617 10.40 -7.51 15.89
CA GLY A 617 9.20 -8.36 15.93
C GLY A 617 9.44 -9.72 15.27
N LEU A 618 8.39 -10.48 14.95
CA LEU A 618 8.55 -11.73 14.20
C LEU A 618 8.86 -11.44 12.72
N ALA A 619 9.85 -12.10 12.14
CA ALA A 619 10.05 -12.07 10.69
C ALA A 619 8.96 -12.89 9.98
N GLY A 620 8.68 -12.55 8.73
CA GLY A 620 7.62 -13.16 7.94
C GLY A 620 8.02 -14.54 7.46
N ASN A 621 7.05 -15.46 7.39
CA ASN A 621 7.28 -16.76 6.77
C ASN A 621 7.20 -16.67 5.24
N GLY A 622 8.02 -17.48 4.58
CA GLY A 622 7.82 -17.81 3.18
C GLY A 622 6.59 -18.70 3.01
N SER A 623 5.89 -18.52 1.89
CA SER A 623 4.70 -19.30 1.57
C SER A 623 5.01 -20.52 0.73
N ASN A 624 4.11 -21.49 0.69
CA ASN A 624 4.32 -22.70 -0.09
C ASN A 624 4.24 -22.41 -1.60
N GLY A 625 4.99 -23.20 -2.38
CA GLY A 625 4.85 -23.26 -3.83
C GLY A 625 3.57 -23.99 -4.24
N GLY A 626 3.03 -23.62 -5.39
CA GLY A 626 1.84 -24.26 -5.96
C GLY A 626 2.16 -25.63 -6.53
N ALA A 627 1.19 -26.54 -6.52
CA ALA A 627 1.32 -27.83 -7.18
C ALA A 627 1.35 -27.67 -8.71
N GLY A 628 2.08 -28.56 -9.38
CA GLY A 628 1.96 -28.75 -10.82
C GLY A 628 0.65 -29.45 -11.16
N GLY A 629 0.00 -29.03 -12.23
CA GLY A 629 -1.20 -29.68 -12.76
C GLY A 629 -0.86 -31.05 -13.32
N SER A 630 -1.82 -31.97 -13.28
CA SER A 630 -1.68 -33.31 -13.89
C SER A 630 -2.00 -33.27 -15.38
N GLY A 631 -1.43 -34.18 -16.17
CA GLY A 631 -1.75 -34.32 -17.59
C GLY A 631 -1.81 -35.78 -18.02
N THR A 632 -2.45 -36.09 -19.15
CA THR A 632 -2.47 -37.46 -19.65
C THR A 632 -1.10 -37.89 -20.18
N ALA A 633 -0.34 -36.95 -20.75
CA ALA A 633 1.02 -37.19 -21.22
C ALA A 633 2.06 -36.73 -20.20
N SER A 634 2.00 -35.47 -19.79
CA SER A 634 2.97 -34.96 -18.81
C SER A 634 2.33 -34.16 -17.70
N GLY A 635 2.85 -34.36 -16.49
CA GLY A 635 2.54 -33.53 -15.34
C GLY A 635 3.41 -32.27 -15.31
N GLY A 636 2.85 -31.18 -14.81
CA GLY A 636 3.55 -29.93 -14.58
C GLY A 636 4.48 -30.00 -13.38
N GLN A 637 5.48 -29.13 -13.35
CA GLN A 637 6.43 -29.02 -12.24
C GLN A 637 5.77 -28.33 -11.03
N GLY A 638 6.12 -28.76 -9.82
CA GLY A 638 5.75 -28.05 -8.60
C GLY A 638 6.57 -26.76 -8.44
N GLY A 639 5.93 -25.70 -7.94
CA GLY A 639 6.58 -24.41 -7.68
C GLY A 639 7.47 -24.44 -6.44
N GLN A 640 8.44 -23.54 -6.37
CA GLN A 640 9.33 -23.47 -5.20
C GLN A 640 8.64 -22.85 -4.00
N GLY A 641 9.02 -23.28 -2.80
CA GLY A 641 8.63 -22.63 -1.56
C GLY A 641 9.34 -21.28 -1.39
N GLY A 642 8.63 -20.30 -0.85
CA GLY A 642 9.15 -18.97 -0.56
C GLY A 642 10.17 -18.96 0.57
N GLN A 643 11.11 -18.03 0.52
CA GLN A 643 12.11 -17.86 1.58
C GLN A 643 11.48 -17.21 2.83
N GLY A 644 11.90 -17.64 4.01
CA GLY A 644 11.60 -16.96 5.25
C GLY A 644 12.39 -15.67 5.40
N GLY A 645 11.78 -14.64 6.00
CA GLY A 645 12.41 -13.35 6.20
C GLY A 645 13.46 -13.36 7.31
N ASP A 646 14.47 -12.51 7.17
CA ASP A 646 15.48 -12.32 8.20
C ASP A 646 14.96 -11.53 9.41
N GLY A 647 15.38 -11.94 10.60
CA GLY A 647 15.15 -11.26 11.86
C GLY A 647 16.41 -10.57 12.37
N PHE A 648 16.35 -9.25 12.58
CA PHE A 648 17.42 -8.44 13.15
C PHE A 648 17.11 -8.06 14.60
N SER A 649 18.11 -8.11 15.48
CA SER A 649 17.95 -7.63 16.86
C SER A 649 18.01 -6.10 16.93
N GLY A 650 16.94 -5.47 17.42
CA GLY A 650 16.93 -4.08 17.84
C GLY A 650 17.56 -3.89 19.23
N LEU A 651 17.66 -2.64 19.69
CA LEU A 651 18.24 -2.29 21.00
C LEU A 651 17.45 -2.85 22.19
N ALA A 652 16.14 -3.08 22.02
CA ALA A 652 15.23 -3.51 23.09
C ALA A 652 14.57 -4.87 22.86
N THR A 653 14.46 -5.33 21.61
CA THR A 653 13.78 -6.60 21.26
C THR A 653 14.57 -7.37 20.21
N LYS A 654 14.46 -8.70 20.24
CA LYS A 654 15.12 -9.62 19.32
C LYS A 654 14.10 -10.22 18.35
N SER A 655 14.51 -10.52 17.13
CA SER A 655 13.67 -11.10 16.09
C SER A 655 14.17 -12.48 15.68
N ALA A 656 13.27 -13.46 15.59
CA ALA A 656 13.55 -14.78 15.04
C ALA A 656 13.46 -14.74 13.51
N GLY A 657 14.22 -15.60 12.84
CA GLY A 657 14.09 -15.78 11.39
C GLY A 657 12.78 -16.47 11.03
N GLY A 658 12.18 -16.06 9.92
CA GLY A 658 10.94 -16.66 9.40
C GLY A 658 11.21 -18.03 8.78
N ASN A 659 10.22 -18.91 8.77
CA ASN A 659 10.35 -20.22 8.15
C ASN A 659 10.27 -20.13 6.62
N GLY A 660 11.00 -20.99 5.92
CA GLY A 660 10.80 -21.21 4.49
C GLY A 660 9.52 -22.01 4.23
N GLY A 661 8.86 -21.73 3.10
CA GLY A 661 7.67 -22.46 2.66
C GLY A 661 8.02 -23.80 2.03
N ASP A 662 7.08 -24.74 2.02
CA ASP A 662 7.25 -26.02 1.35
C ASP A 662 7.20 -25.87 -0.19
N GLY A 663 7.93 -26.72 -0.91
CA GLY A 663 7.79 -26.81 -2.36
C GLY A 663 6.49 -27.51 -2.77
N GLY A 664 5.92 -27.10 -3.90
CA GLY A 664 4.70 -27.69 -4.44
C GLY A 664 4.94 -29.10 -4.99
N ALA A 665 3.92 -29.95 -4.96
CA ALA A 665 4.00 -31.27 -5.57
C ALA A 665 4.10 -31.17 -7.11
N GLY A 666 4.80 -32.10 -7.75
CA GLY A 666 4.73 -32.28 -9.20
C GLY A 666 3.41 -32.93 -9.61
N GLY A 667 2.92 -32.59 -10.79
CA GLY A 667 1.67 -33.15 -11.32
C GLY A 667 1.83 -34.57 -11.85
N ASP A 668 0.73 -35.32 -11.87
CA ASP A 668 0.74 -36.71 -12.33
C ASP A 668 0.75 -36.80 -13.87
N SER A 669 1.31 -37.89 -14.40
CA SER A 669 1.19 -38.30 -15.80
C SER A 669 0.25 -39.51 -15.93
N GLY A 670 -0.72 -39.41 -16.84
CA GLY A 670 -1.61 -40.49 -17.24
C GLY A 670 -1.00 -41.55 -18.16
N GLY A 671 0.30 -41.49 -18.46
CA GLY A 671 1.02 -42.52 -19.20
C GLY A 671 0.79 -42.54 -20.70
N VAL A 672 0.19 -41.50 -21.26
CA VAL A 672 -0.02 -41.36 -22.71
C VAL A 672 1.26 -40.85 -23.36
N ASP A 673 1.74 -41.55 -24.38
CA ASP A 673 2.91 -41.09 -25.15
C ASP A 673 2.57 -39.85 -25.98
N THR A 674 3.48 -38.87 -25.99
CA THR A 674 3.36 -37.70 -26.86
C THR A 674 3.66 -38.11 -28.32
N PRO A 675 2.68 -38.06 -29.24
CA PRO A 675 2.87 -38.50 -30.62
C PRO A 675 3.80 -37.58 -31.43
N ALA A 676 4.50 -38.14 -32.43
CA ALA A 676 5.25 -37.35 -33.39
C ALA A 676 4.31 -36.45 -34.21
N GLY A 677 4.59 -35.14 -34.27
CA GLY A 677 3.77 -34.15 -34.99
C GLY A 677 2.77 -33.37 -34.13
N ALA A 678 2.95 -33.34 -32.81
CA ALA A 678 2.15 -32.53 -31.89
C ALA A 678 2.05 -31.05 -32.32
N PRO A 679 0.90 -30.38 -32.06
CA PRO A 679 0.66 -28.99 -32.46
C PRO A 679 1.81 -28.04 -32.06
N GLY A 680 2.22 -27.17 -32.98
CA GLY A 680 3.30 -26.19 -32.77
C GLY A 680 4.72 -26.68 -33.10
N ALA A 681 4.89 -27.94 -33.51
CA ALA A 681 6.17 -28.42 -34.05
C ALA A 681 6.39 -27.88 -35.48
N GLN A 682 7.23 -26.85 -35.64
CA GLN A 682 7.60 -26.30 -36.94
C GLN A 682 9.13 -26.25 -37.10
N GLY A 683 9.68 -27.13 -37.94
CA GLY A 683 11.11 -27.16 -38.25
C GLY A 683 11.97 -27.48 -37.02
N THR A 684 12.76 -26.51 -36.55
CA THR A 684 13.62 -26.63 -35.37
C THR A 684 12.99 -26.12 -34.07
N ILE A 685 11.72 -25.66 -34.10
CA ILE A 685 11.00 -25.22 -32.91
C ILE A 685 10.42 -26.46 -32.21
N PRO A 686 10.85 -26.79 -30.98
CA PRO A 686 10.33 -27.95 -30.25
C PRO A 686 8.83 -27.79 -30.00
N SER A 687 8.09 -28.91 -30.08
CA SER A 687 6.68 -28.91 -29.68
C SER A 687 6.57 -28.49 -28.20
N PRO A 688 5.55 -27.69 -27.83
CA PRO A 688 5.27 -27.43 -26.43
C PRO A 688 4.89 -28.69 -25.63
N PHE A 689 4.56 -29.81 -26.30
CA PHE A 689 4.32 -31.11 -25.66
C PHE A 689 5.60 -31.90 -25.38
N GLY A 690 6.75 -31.45 -25.89
CA GLY A 690 8.02 -32.17 -25.77
C GLY A 690 8.04 -33.46 -26.58
N ASP A 691 9.18 -34.15 -26.53
CA ASP A 691 9.40 -35.40 -27.27
C ASP A 691 9.15 -36.66 -26.41
N THR A 692 9.06 -36.50 -25.08
CA THR A 692 8.89 -37.59 -24.11
C THR A 692 7.94 -37.21 -22.99
N SER A 693 6.94 -38.04 -22.76
CA SER A 693 6.00 -37.94 -21.65
C SER A 693 6.71 -38.14 -20.30
N HIS A 694 6.37 -37.34 -19.30
CA HIS A 694 7.00 -37.39 -17.97
C HIS A 694 6.03 -36.94 -16.86
N ALA A 695 6.12 -37.52 -15.67
CA ALA A 695 5.49 -36.90 -14.51
C ALA A 695 6.23 -35.63 -14.07
N GLY A 696 5.56 -34.78 -13.30
CA GLY A 696 6.13 -33.54 -12.77
C GLY A 696 7.12 -33.79 -11.64
N THR A 697 8.20 -33.04 -11.58
CA THR A 697 9.09 -32.97 -10.41
C THR A 697 8.47 -32.08 -9.32
N GLY A 698 8.74 -32.42 -8.06
CA GLY A 698 8.36 -31.59 -6.93
C GLY A 698 9.24 -30.34 -6.83
N GLY A 699 8.64 -29.24 -6.40
CA GLY A 699 9.34 -27.97 -6.17
C GLY A 699 10.28 -28.06 -4.96
N ALA A 700 11.34 -27.24 -4.98
CA ALA A 700 12.23 -27.15 -3.83
C ALA A 700 11.56 -26.39 -2.67
N GLY A 701 11.88 -26.78 -1.43
CA GLY A 701 11.50 -26.03 -0.24
C GLY A 701 12.30 -24.74 -0.10
N GLY A 702 11.65 -23.71 0.45
CA GLY A 702 12.27 -22.41 0.69
C GLY A 702 13.26 -22.44 1.84
N THR A 703 14.24 -21.53 1.82
CA THR A 703 15.21 -21.39 2.90
C THR A 703 14.58 -20.68 4.11
N GLY A 704 14.94 -21.10 5.32
CA GLY A 704 14.61 -20.36 6.54
C GLY A 704 15.45 -19.08 6.66
N GLY A 705 14.86 -18.02 7.20
CA GLY A 705 15.52 -16.73 7.41
C GLY A 705 16.51 -16.77 8.57
N HIS A 706 17.53 -15.93 8.50
CA HIS A 706 18.53 -15.80 9.55
C HIS A 706 17.99 -14.96 10.73
N SER A 707 18.39 -15.30 11.96
CA SER A 707 18.23 -14.42 13.13
C SER A 707 19.59 -13.86 13.51
N TYR A 708 19.78 -12.55 13.38
CA TYR A 708 21.02 -11.89 13.76
C TYR A 708 20.97 -11.46 15.23
N ASN A 709 21.91 -11.97 16.03
CA ASN A 709 22.17 -11.55 17.42
C ASN A 709 21.03 -11.81 18.43
N GLY A 710 20.26 -12.90 18.34
CA GLY A 710 19.41 -13.18 19.51
C GLY A 710 18.46 -14.36 19.58
N LEU A 711 17.85 -14.83 18.49
CA LEU A 711 16.80 -15.86 18.56
C LEU A 711 17.08 -17.02 17.59
N ALA A 712 16.09 -17.89 17.41
CA ALA A 712 16.20 -19.02 16.50
C ALA A 712 16.19 -18.53 15.04
N GLY A 713 17.02 -19.16 14.21
CA GLY A 713 16.87 -19.09 12.76
C GLY A 713 15.62 -19.86 12.33
N GLY A 714 15.06 -19.48 11.18
CA GLY A 714 13.89 -20.14 10.63
C GLY A 714 14.19 -21.53 10.11
N THR A 715 13.20 -22.43 10.11
CA THR A 715 13.37 -23.75 9.50
C THR A 715 13.28 -23.66 7.98
N GLY A 716 14.04 -24.49 7.27
CA GLY A 716 13.85 -24.69 5.83
C GLY A 716 12.55 -25.44 5.56
N GLY A 717 11.88 -25.11 4.45
CA GLY A 717 10.68 -25.82 4.00
C GLY A 717 11.02 -27.17 3.37
N ASN A 718 10.07 -28.09 3.35
CA ASN A 718 10.26 -29.40 2.73
C ASN A 718 10.19 -29.30 1.20
N GLY A 719 10.87 -30.20 0.51
CA GLY A 719 10.68 -30.39 -0.92
C GLY A 719 9.32 -31.03 -1.23
N GLY A 720 8.71 -30.63 -2.33
CA GLY A 720 7.45 -31.20 -2.81
C GLY A 720 7.63 -32.63 -3.31
N ALA A 721 6.57 -33.44 -3.25
CA ALA A 721 6.61 -34.78 -3.83
C ALA A 721 6.68 -34.71 -5.37
N GLY A 722 7.33 -35.68 -6.00
CA GLY A 722 7.22 -35.88 -7.44
C GLY A 722 5.86 -36.48 -7.81
N GLY A 723 5.37 -36.17 -9.00
CA GLY A 723 4.12 -36.67 -9.53
C GLY A 723 4.17 -38.15 -9.88
N ASN A 724 3.04 -38.83 -9.77
CA ASN A 724 2.91 -40.24 -10.13
C ASN A 724 2.78 -40.40 -11.65
N ALA A 725 3.07 -41.61 -12.12
CA ALA A 725 2.99 -41.97 -13.52
C ALA A 725 2.29 -43.33 -13.72
N THR A 726 1.62 -43.48 -14.85
CA THR A 726 1.12 -44.77 -15.33
C THR A 726 1.77 -45.14 -16.66
N GLY A 727 1.54 -46.38 -17.13
CA GLY A 727 2.19 -46.87 -18.34
C GLY A 727 3.71 -46.88 -18.23
N ALA A 728 4.40 -46.65 -19.35
CA ALA A 728 5.86 -46.66 -19.44
C ALA A 728 6.54 -45.37 -18.94
N VAL A 729 5.78 -44.40 -18.44
CA VAL A 729 6.29 -43.11 -17.97
C VAL A 729 6.90 -43.27 -16.57
N ASP A 730 8.04 -42.64 -16.36
CA ASP A 730 8.72 -42.62 -15.06
C ASP A 730 8.01 -41.64 -14.10
N GLY A 731 8.01 -42.01 -12.82
CA GLY A 731 7.55 -41.14 -11.74
C GLY A 731 8.45 -39.92 -11.60
N GLY A 732 7.87 -38.80 -11.16
CA GLY A 732 8.57 -37.54 -11.01
C GLY A 732 9.55 -37.56 -9.85
N THR A 733 10.64 -36.79 -9.95
CA THR A 733 11.59 -36.67 -8.83
C THR A 733 11.02 -35.78 -7.74
N GLY A 734 11.29 -36.13 -6.48
CA GLY A 734 10.97 -35.27 -5.34
C GLY A 734 11.84 -34.01 -5.31
N GLY A 735 11.28 -32.93 -4.79
CA GLY A 735 11.95 -31.64 -4.63
C GLY A 735 12.99 -31.65 -3.52
N GLN A 736 13.96 -30.74 -3.61
CA GLN A 736 14.99 -30.59 -2.58
C GLN A 736 14.42 -29.92 -1.33
N GLY A 737 14.87 -30.33 -0.14
CA GLY A 737 14.57 -29.64 1.10
C GLY A 737 15.31 -28.30 1.21
N GLY A 738 14.67 -27.30 1.79
CA GLY A 738 15.22 -25.96 2.01
C GLY A 738 16.26 -25.94 3.13
N ALA A 739 17.22 -25.03 3.03
CA ALA A 739 18.22 -24.83 4.08
C ALA A 739 17.61 -24.19 5.33
N GLY A 740 18.10 -24.55 6.51
CA GLY A 740 17.76 -23.87 7.76
C GLY A 740 18.47 -22.53 7.88
N GLY A 741 17.81 -21.54 8.48
CA GLY A 741 18.38 -20.23 8.77
C GLY A 741 19.36 -20.25 9.93
N GLY A 742 20.36 -19.38 9.90
CA GLY A 742 21.30 -19.23 11.01
C GLY A 742 20.71 -18.49 12.21
N GLY A 743 21.33 -18.64 13.38
CA GLY A 743 20.94 -17.91 14.60
C GLY A 743 21.52 -18.53 15.87
N VAL A 744 21.03 -18.07 17.02
CA VAL A 744 21.44 -18.61 18.34
C VAL A 744 20.99 -20.05 18.48
N THR A 745 19.75 -20.36 18.08
CA THR A 745 19.37 -21.73 17.76
C THR A 745 19.26 -21.79 16.25
N ALA A 746 20.24 -22.39 15.59
CA ALA A 746 20.17 -22.53 14.14
C ALA A 746 18.94 -23.36 13.74
N GLY A 747 18.28 -22.92 12.67
CA GLY A 747 17.12 -23.57 12.10
C GLY A 747 17.49 -24.92 11.50
N ASN A 748 16.59 -25.89 11.64
CA ASN A 748 16.70 -27.16 10.97
C ASN A 748 16.40 -27.00 9.48
N ALA A 749 17.02 -27.83 8.65
CA ALA A 749 16.68 -27.91 7.25
C ALA A 749 15.37 -28.66 7.03
N GLY A 750 14.75 -28.42 5.88
CA GLY A 750 13.61 -29.19 5.41
C GLY A 750 14.01 -30.52 4.82
N ASN A 751 13.09 -31.47 4.83
CA ASN A 751 13.29 -32.79 4.22
C ASN A 751 13.15 -32.71 2.70
N GLY A 752 13.82 -33.62 1.99
CA GLY A 752 13.58 -33.84 0.58
C GLY A 752 12.20 -34.46 0.35
N GLY A 753 11.57 -34.10 -0.77
CA GLY A 753 10.28 -34.63 -1.18
C GLY A 753 10.39 -36.09 -1.64
N ALA A 754 9.31 -36.86 -1.49
CA ALA A 754 9.26 -38.21 -2.00
C ALA A 754 9.26 -38.23 -3.54
N GLY A 755 9.86 -39.23 -4.16
CA GLY A 755 9.72 -39.51 -5.58
C GLY A 755 8.32 -40.08 -5.89
N GLY A 756 7.82 -39.76 -7.08
CA GLY A 756 6.52 -40.22 -7.55
C GLY A 756 6.52 -41.70 -7.94
N SER A 757 5.39 -42.36 -7.77
CA SER A 757 5.28 -43.79 -8.12
C SER A 757 4.99 -44.00 -9.61
N ALA A 758 5.40 -45.15 -10.14
CA ALA A 758 5.15 -45.55 -11.53
C ALA A 758 4.48 -46.93 -11.62
N VAL A 759 3.83 -47.22 -12.75
CA VAL A 759 3.30 -48.55 -13.03
C VAL A 759 4.32 -49.40 -13.79
N ASP A 760 4.55 -49.12 -15.07
CA ASP A 760 5.52 -49.86 -15.90
C ASP A 760 6.86 -49.14 -16.03
N GLY A 761 6.88 -47.81 -15.92
CA GLY A 761 8.09 -47.01 -15.80
C GLY A 761 8.81 -47.17 -14.46
N ASN A 762 9.91 -46.46 -14.28
CA ASN A 762 10.66 -46.41 -13.04
C ASN A 762 10.03 -45.44 -12.04
N GLY A 763 10.11 -45.76 -10.74
CA GLY A 763 9.75 -44.81 -9.71
C GLY A 763 10.70 -43.62 -9.71
N GLY A 764 10.19 -42.43 -9.38
CA GLY A 764 11.00 -41.22 -9.34
C GLY A 764 11.97 -41.21 -8.16
N ASP A 765 13.09 -40.52 -8.29
CA ASP A 765 14.04 -40.38 -7.18
C ASP A 765 13.48 -39.45 -6.09
N GLY A 766 13.79 -39.75 -4.83
CA GLY A 766 13.54 -38.84 -3.71
C GLY A 766 14.47 -37.62 -3.77
N GLY A 767 13.96 -36.45 -3.37
CA GLY A 767 14.77 -35.24 -3.28
C GLY A 767 15.76 -35.31 -2.12
N ALA A 768 16.88 -34.59 -2.20
CA ALA A 768 17.81 -34.52 -1.07
C ALA A 768 17.26 -33.61 0.04
N GLY A 769 17.68 -33.90 1.28
CA GLY A 769 17.40 -33.03 2.42
C GLY A 769 18.23 -31.75 2.38
N GLY A 770 17.70 -30.69 2.97
CA GLY A 770 18.39 -29.40 3.04
C GLY A 770 19.55 -29.39 4.03
N THR A 771 20.41 -28.38 3.95
CA THR A 771 21.49 -28.17 4.92
C THR A 771 20.99 -27.44 6.17
N GLY A 772 21.38 -27.90 7.36
CA GLY A 772 21.06 -27.23 8.63
C GLY A 772 21.72 -25.84 8.73
N GLY A 773 21.07 -24.94 9.47
CA GLY A 773 21.55 -23.58 9.65
C GLY A 773 22.88 -23.49 10.40
N THR A 774 23.69 -22.49 10.06
CA THR A 774 24.94 -22.21 10.78
C THR A 774 24.63 -21.42 12.05
N ALA A 775 25.17 -21.87 13.19
CA ALA A 775 24.92 -21.22 14.46
C ALA A 775 25.81 -19.99 14.69
N ASP A 776 25.26 -19.01 15.39
CA ASP A 776 25.99 -17.80 15.78
C ASP A 776 27.06 -18.10 16.84
N ASN A 777 28.15 -17.34 16.78
CA ASN A 777 29.20 -17.35 17.80
C ASN A 777 28.66 -16.87 19.16
N GLY A 778 29.32 -17.30 20.23
CA GLY A 778 29.09 -16.77 21.57
C GLY A 778 29.53 -15.30 21.67
N ALA A 779 28.86 -14.54 22.53
CA ALA A 779 29.20 -13.14 22.75
C ALA A 779 30.58 -12.99 23.41
N ASP A 780 31.35 -11.97 23.02
CA ASP A 780 32.59 -11.65 23.70
C ASP A 780 32.32 -11.16 25.13
N GLY A 781 33.26 -11.46 26.03
CA GLY A 781 33.24 -11.03 27.42
C GLY A 781 33.44 -9.52 27.55
N THR A 782 32.80 -8.91 28.55
CA THR A 782 32.91 -7.47 28.80
C THR A 782 34.31 -7.10 29.27
N SER A 783 34.84 -5.97 28.82
CA SER A 783 36.11 -5.48 29.37
C SER A 783 35.95 -5.10 30.85
N GLY A 784 36.96 -5.43 31.64
CA GLY A 784 37.14 -4.92 32.99
C GLY A 784 37.53 -3.43 33.05
N ILE A 785 37.77 -2.80 31.90
CA ILE A 785 37.89 -1.35 31.75
C ILE A 785 36.48 -0.80 31.47
N PRO A 786 35.91 0.03 32.36
CA PRO A 786 34.55 0.50 32.24
C PRO A 786 34.42 1.49 31.08
N LEU A 787 33.28 1.40 30.40
CA LEU A 787 32.95 2.24 29.24
C LEU A 787 32.69 3.71 29.62
N LEU A 788 32.36 3.99 30.90
CA LEU A 788 32.02 5.32 31.41
C LEU A 788 33.12 5.85 32.36
N PRO A 789 33.57 7.10 32.21
CA PRO A 789 34.57 7.69 33.10
C PRO A 789 34.08 7.74 34.56
N GLY A 790 34.80 7.11 35.49
CA GLY A 790 34.55 7.19 36.94
C GLY A 790 34.06 5.90 37.61
N SER A 791 33.75 4.85 36.85
CA SER A 791 33.54 3.51 37.42
C SER A 791 34.88 2.85 37.75
N PRO A 792 34.97 2.01 38.81
CA PRO A 792 36.21 1.31 39.13
C PRO A 792 36.52 0.24 38.08
N ASN A 793 37.80 0.10 37.75
CA ASN A 793 38.30 -1.02 36.93
C ASN A 793 38.07 -2.34 37.68
N GLY A 794 37.90 -3.43 36.92
CA GLY A 794 37.69 -4.77 37.47
C GLY A 794 38.25 -5.88 36.56
N PRO A 795 38.01 -7.15 36.90
CA PRO A 795 38.36 -8.28 36.03
C PRO A 795 37.53 -8.28 34.74
N GLY A 796 38.08 -8.88 33.69
CA GLY A 796 37.37 -9.10 32.44
C GLY A 796 36.24 -10.12 32.61
N GLY A 797 35.12 -9.90 31.92
CA GLY A 797 34.03 -10.85 31.85
C GLY A 797 34.37 -12.06 30.97
N ASN A 798 33.81 -13.23 31.28
CA ASN A 798 34.01 -14.41 30.45
C ASN A 798 33.27 -14.30 29.12
N GLY A 799 33.85 -14.88 28.07
CA GLY A 799 33.19 -15.08 26.78
C GLY A 799 32.05 -16.09 26.87
N GLY A 800 31.00 -15.85 26.11
CA GLY A 800 29.86 -16.75 25.99
C GLY A 800 30.20 -17.99 25.17
N ASN A 801 29.55 -19.11 25.46
CA ASN A 801 29.67 -20.31 24.64
C ASN A 801 29.02 -20.11 23.26
N GLY A 802 29.60 -20.73 22.23
CA GLY A 802 29.01 -20.83 20.91
C GLY A 802 27.84 -21.81 20.88
N ASN A 803 26.97 -21.65 19.90
CA ASN A 803 25.71 -22.38 19.85
C ASN A 803 25.74 -23.59 18.90
N THR A 804 24.76 -24.48 19.05
CA THR A 804 24.65 -25.71 18.25
C THR A 804 24.10 -25.43 16.85
N GLY A 805 24.75 -25.96 15.82
CA GLY A 805 24.28 -25.89 14.44
C GLY A 805 22.98 -26.67 14.20
N GLY A 806 22.22 -26.28 13.18
CA GLY A 806 20.93 -26.88 12.86
C GLY A 806 21.08 -28.29 12.29
N THR A 807 20.05 -29.13 12.43
CA THR A 807 20.09 -30.49 11.84
C THR A 807 19.89 -30.43 10.33
N GLY A 808 20.61 -31.28 9.60
CA GLY A 808 20.34 -31.52 8.18
C GLY A 808 18.99 -32.20 7.98
N GLY A 809 18.34 -31.92 6.85
CA GLY A 809 17.07 -32.52 6.49
C GLY A 809 17.24 -33.97 6.04
N ASN A 810 16.23 -34.80 6.22
CA ASN A 810 16.26 -36.16 5.69
C ASN A 810 16.06 -36.16 4.18
N GLY A 811 16.68 -37.11 3.49
CA GLY A 811 16.39 -37.38 2.08
C GLY A 811 14.99 -37.96 1.90
N GLY A 812 14.36 -37.62 0.79
CA GLY A 812 13.05 -38.12 0.41
C GLY A 812 13.08 -39.58 0.02
N VAL A 813 11.97 -40.28 0.24
CA VAL A 813 11.84 -41.69 -0.15
C VAL A 813 11.71 -41.80 -1.67
N GLY A 814 12.40 -42.77 -2.28
CA GLY A 814 12.24 -43.06 -3.69
C GLY A 814 10.86 -43.61 -4.04
N GLY A 815 10.34 -43.26 -5.21
CA GLY A 815 9.03 -43.66 -5.68
C GLY A 815 8.95 -45.16 -5.97
N THR A 816 7.78 -45.76 -5.75
CA THR A 816 7.59 -47.19 -6.03
C THR A 816 7.34 -47.44 -7.52
N SER A 817 7.66 -48.64 -8.00
CA SER A 817 7.24 -49.10 -9.32
C SER A 817 6.59 -50.48 -9.26
N THR A 818 5.52 -50.67 -10.05
CA THR A 818 4.76 -51.92 -10.06
C THR A 818 5.41 -53.00 -10.91
N ASN A 819 6.03 -52.62 -12.03
CA ASN A 819 6.69 -53.51 -12.99
C ASN A 819 8.10 -53.05 -13.37
N GLY A 820 8.45 -51.77 -13.15
CA GLY A 820 9.78 -51.20 -13.37
C GLY A 820 10.67 -51.19 -12.12
N THR A 821 11.77 -50.45 -12.16
CA THR A 821 12.65 -50.27 -11.00
C THR A 821 12.09 -49.23 -10.04
N GLY A 822 12.27 -49.44 -8.73
CA GLY A 822 11.94 -48.40 -7.76
C GLY A 822 12.93 -47.24 -7.85
N GLY A 823 12.48 -46.03 -7.52
CA GLY A 823 13.33 -44.84 -7.50
C GLY A 823 14.37 -44.87 -6.38
N ASN A 824 15.45 -44.13 -6.53
CA ASN A 824 16.46 -44.00 -5.50
C ASN A 824 15.94 -43.13 -4.35
N GLY A 825 16.38 -43.41 -3.13
CA GLY A 825 16.18 -42.51 -2.00
C GLY A 825 17.08 -41.28 -2.15
N GLY A 826 16.59 -40.12 -1.74
CA GLY A 826 17.36 -38.89 -1.76
C GLY A 826 18.46 -38.89 -0.70
N ALA A 827 19.54 -38.15 -0.94
CA ALA A 827 20.60 -37.99 0.05
C ALA A 827 20.11 -37.18 1.27
N GLY A 828 20.60 -37.52 2.46
CA GLY A 828 20.45 -36.70 3.64
C GLY A 828 21.23 -35.40 3.52
N GLY A 829 20.66 -34.32 4.05
CA GLY A 829 21.30 -33.01 4.04
C GLY A 829 22.39 -32.87 5.10
N GLY A 830 23.37 -31.99 4.86
CA GLY A 830 24.45 -31.73 5.82
C GLY A 830 23.95 -31.03 7.09
N GLY A 831 24.53 -31.35 8.23
CA GLY A 831 24.33 -30.61 9.48
C GLY A 831 24.99 -29.23 9.42
N GLY A 832 24.39 -28.26 10.09
CA GLY A 832 24.93 -26.91 10.18
C GLY A 832 26.12 -26.82 11.12
N ASN A 833 27.05 -25.88 10.89
CA ASN A 833 28.21 -25.73 11.76
C ASN A 833 27.82 -25.10 13.11
N GLY A 834 28.48 -25.52 14.19
CA GLY A 834 28.39 -24.89 15.49
C GLY A 834 29.09 -23.53 15.53
N GLY A 835 28.57 -22.60 16.33
CA GLY A 835 29.16 -21.28 16.50
C GLY A 835 30.45 -21.34 17.33
N GLY A 836 31.42 -20.48 17.05
CA GLY A 836 32.61 -20.34 17.88
C GLY A 836 32.30 -19.78 19.27
N GLY A 837 33.13 -20.07 20.26
CA GLY A 837 33.06 -19.43 21.57
C GLY A 837 33.53 -17.98 21.51
N GLY A 838 32.88 -17.10 22.28
CA GLY A 838 33.26 -15.70 22.39
C GLY A 838 34.61 -15.52 23.09
N ALA A 839 35.35 -14.47 22.74
CA ALA A 839 36.59 -14.15 23.41
C ALA A 839 36.33 -13.70 24.86
N GLY A 840 37.23 -14.00 25.79
CA GLY A 840 37.22 -13.42 27.13
C GLY A 840 37.53 -11.93 27.10
N GLY A 841 36.86 -11.16 27.94
CA GLY A 841 37.06 -9.71 28.05
C GLY A 841 38.43 -9.39 28.67
N PRO A 842 39.12 -8.33 28.23
CA PRO A 842 40.39 -7.93 28.83
C PRO A 842 40.17 -7.37 30.24
N GLY A 843 41.07 -7.69 31.17
CA GLY A 843 41.04 -7.19 32.55
C GLY A 843 41.37 -5.69 32.64
N GLY A 844 40.85 -4.99 33.64
CA GLY A 844 41.16 -3.58 33.90
C GLY A 844 42.46 -3.39 34.70
N THR A 845 42.86 -2.13 34.93
CA THR A 845 44.03 -1.79 35.76
C THR A 845 43.58 -0.97 36.97
N ASP A 846 43.89 -1.38 38.19
CA ASP A 846 43.60 -0.57 39.39
C ASP A 846 44.31 0.80 39.30
N PRO A 847 43.58 1.93 39.29
CA PRO A 847 44.18 3.25 39.13
C PRO A 847 44.98 3.71 40.35
N ASP A 848 44.73 3.14 41.53
CA ASP A 848 45.38 3.54 42.77
C ASP A 848 46.68 2.75 42.99
N THR A 849 46.71 1.48 42.59
CA THR A 849 47.88 0.59 42.79
C THR A 849 48.69 0.33 41.52
N GLY A 850 48.11 0.54 40.34
CA GLY A 850 48.69 0.19 39.04
C GLY A 850 48.69 -1.32 38.75
N ASN A 851 48.19 -2.15 39.65
CA ASN A 851 48.08 -3.60 39.46
C ASN A 851 46.99 -3.95 38.43
N GLY A 852 47.19 -5.05 37.73
CA GLY A 852 46.22 -5.62 36.80
C GLY A 852 45.14 -6.44 37.47
N PHE A 853 43.94 -6.40 36.91
CA PHE A 853 42.94 -7.43 37.11
C PHE A 853 43.06 -8.52 36.04
N ASP A 854 42.59 -9.72 36.39
CA ASP A 854 42.59 -10.87 35.50
C ASP A 854 41.71 -10.63 34.26
N GLY A 855 42.11 -11.20 33.14
CA GLY A 855 41.24 -11.31 31.97
C GLY A 855 40.17 -12.39 32.17
N GLY A 856 39.04 -12.27 31.47
CA GLY A 856 37.98 -13.27 31.53
C GLY A 856 38.33 -14.51 30.72
N ASP A 857 37.78 -15.67 31.07
CA ASP A 857 37.95 -16.90 30.30
C ASP A 857 37.24 -16.81 28.93
N GLY A 858 37.75 -17.49 27.92
CA GLY A 858 37.09 -17.64 26.62
C GLY A 858 35.94 -18.65 26.68
N GLY A 859 34.93 -18.45 25.84
CA GLY A 859 33.78 -19.35 25.76
C GLY A 859 34.11 -20.67 25.04
N ASN A 860 33.35 -21.72 25.34
CA ASN A 860 33.44 -22.98 24.61
C ASN A 860 32.82 -22.83 23.21
N GLY A 861 33.35 -23.53 22.21
CA GLY A 861 32.71 -23.66 20.91
C GLY A 861 31.44 -24.51 20.96
N GLY A 862 30.48 -24.19 20.10
CA GLY A 862 29.23 -24.92 19.96
C GLY A 862 29.38 -26.20 19.14
N ASN A 863 28.44 -27.14 19.31
CA ASN A 863 28.47 -28.39 18.58
C ASN A 863 27.97 -28.21 17.14
N GLY A 864 28.52 -28.97 16.21
CA GLY A 864 27.93 -29.10 14.88
C GLY A 864 26.58 -29.83 14.95
N GLY A 865 25.66 -29.45 14.06
CA GLY A 865 24.38 -30.13 13.89
C GLY A 865 24.56 -31.51 13.27
N THR A 866 23.63 -32.42 13.54
CA THR A 866 23.66 -33.76 12.94
C THR A 866 23.32 -33.70 11.45
N GLY A 867 23.97 -34.53 10.64
CA GLY A 867 23.54 -34.78 9.26
C GLY A 867 22.17 -35.46 9.23
N GLY A 868 21.39 -35.17 8.20
CA GLY A 868 20.11 -35.83 7.97
C GLY A 868 20.31 -37.24 7.44
N ASN A 869 19.32 -38.11 7.66
CA ASN A 869 19.36 -39.47 7.16
C ASN A 869 19.07 -39.51 5.66
N GLY A 870 19.65 -40.47 4.95
CA GLY A 870 19.28 -40.77 3.58
C GLY A 870 17.85 -41.31 3.50
N GLY A 871 17.19 -41.06 2.37
CA GLY A 871 15.86 -41.57 2.09
C GLY A 871 15.87 -43.06 1.79
N ALA A 872 14.80 -43.76 2.16
CA ALA A 872 14.59 -45.14 1.77
C ALA A 872 14.45 -45.25 0.23
N HIS A 873 14.84 -46.40 -0.33
CA HIS A 873 14.62 -46.65 -1.75
C HIS A 873 13.14 -46.95 -2.05
N GLY A 874 12.73 -46.71 -3.29
CA GLY A 874 11.47 -47.19 -3.82
C GLY A 874 11.46 -48.71 -4.00
N ALA A 875 10.32 -49.34 -3.73
CA ALA A 875 10.11 -50.75 -4.04
C ALA A 875 9.97 -50.95 -5.55
N GLY A 876 10.65 -51.97 -6.08
CA GLY A 876 10.48 -52.44 -7.47
C GLY A 876 9.42 -53.54 -7.58
N GLY A 877 8.94 -53.73 -8.80
CA GLY A 877 7.83 -54.62 -9.13
C GLY A 877 8.10 -56.12 -9.03
N ALA A 878 7.04 -56.91 -8.79
CA ALA A 878 7.10 -58.38 -8.67
C ALA A 878 7.56 -59.13 -9.95
N GLY A 879 7.69 -58.43 -11.08
CA GLY A 879 7.95 -58.99 -12.42
C GLY A 879 9.38 -58.86 -12.97
N ASN A 880 10.37 -58.34 -12.22
CA ASN A 880 11.83 -58.25 -12.46
C ASN A 880 12.45 -56.91 -12.03
N GLY A 881 11.69 -55.97 -11.47
CA GLY A 881 12.22 -54.68 -11.00
C GLY A 881 13.06 -54.85 -9.73
N THR A 882 14.28 -54.32 -9.72
CA THR A 882 15.02 -54.13 -8.46
C THR A 882 14.47 -52.89 -7.74
N GLY A 883 14.51 -52.89 -6.41
CA GLY A 883 14.36 -51.63 -5.67
C GLY A 883 15.45 -50.63 -6.08
N GLY A 884 15.20 -49.35 -5.84
CA GLY A 884 16.23 -48.33 -6.04
C GLY A 884 17.38 -48.47 -5.05
N THR A 885 18.34 -47.55 -5.12
CA THR A 885 19.37 -47.43 -4.08
C THR A 885 18.86 -46.57 -2.93
N ALA A 886 19.19 -46.93 -1.69
CA ALA A 886 18.93 -46.07 -0.56
C ALA A 886 19.82 -44.83 -0.65
N GLY A 887 19.32 -43.68 -0.20
CA GLY A 887 20.11 -42.46 -0.18
C GLY A 887 21.23 -42.54 0.85
N ASP A 888 22.33 -41.86 0.56
CA ASP A 888 23.41 -41.67 1.54
C ASP A 888 22.97 -40.75 2.67
N GLY A 889 23.54 -40.95 3.86
CA GLY A 889 23.37 -40.01 4.97
C GLY A 889 24.15 -38.71 4.74
N GLY A 890 23.64 -37.60 5.26
CA GLY A 890 24.32 -36.31 5.22
C GLY A 890 25.50 -36.25 6.19
N SER A 891 26.50 -35.43 5.88
CA SER A 891 27.61 -35.20 6.80
C SER A 891 27.18 -34.38 8.02
N GLY A 892 27.79 -34.66 9.18
CA GLY A 892 27.65 -33.82 10.37
C GLY A 892 28.30 -32.44 10.20
N GLY A 893 27.75 -31.43 10.85
CA GLY A 893 28.30 -30.08 10.84
C GLY A 893 29.62 -29.97 11.58
N ALA A 894 30.44 -28.99 11.22
CA ALA A 894 31.70 -28.74 11.90
C ALA A 894 31.48 -28.20 13.32
N ALA A 895 32.41 -28.53 14.22
CA ALA A 895 32.47 -27.95 15.56
C ALA A 895 32.82 -26.47 15.53
N GLY A 896 32.25 -25.71 16.44
CA GLY A 896 32.68 -24.35 16.74
C GLY A 896 34.07 -24.33 17.39
N ALA A 897 34.87 -23.34 17.01
CA ALA A 897 36.17 -23.09 17.63
C ALA A 897 36.04 -22.59 19.07
N ALA A 898 37.05 -22.84 19.91
CA ALA A 898 37.14 -22.24 21.24
C ALA A 898 37.37 -20.73 21.18
N GLY A 899 36.76 -20.00 22.10
CA GLY A 899 37.07 -18.59 22.33
C GLY A 899 38.44 -18.43 23.01
N PRO A 900 39.27 -17.46 22.59
CA PRO A 900 40.50 -17.15 23.32
C PRO A 900 40.18 -16.50 24.68
N GLY A 901 41.02 -16.71 25.68
CA GLY A 901 40.91 -15.99 26.95
C GLY A 901 41.31 -14.51 26.81
N GLY A 902 40.77 -13.67 27.68
CA GLY A 902 41.04 -12.24 27.72
C GLY A 902 42.42 -11.94 28.28
N ALA A 903 43.09 -10.92 27.75
CA ALA A 903 44.38 -10.49 28.27
C ALA A 903 44.22 -9.73 29.59
N ALA A 904 45.06 -10.01 30.57
CA ALA A 904 45.20 -9.16 31.76
C ALA A 904 45.94 -7.85 31.41
N THR A 905 45.72 -6.79 32.18
CA THR A 905 46.38 -5.49 31.98
C THR A 905 47.19 -5.04 33.21
N GLY A 906 47.71 -3.81 33.23
CA GLY A 906 48.41 -3.22 34.37
C GLY A 906 49.93 -3.12 34.22
N THR A 907 50.54 -2.12 34.88
CA THR A 907 52.00 -1.88 34.90
C THR A 907 52.66 -2.25 36.23
N GLY A 908 51.86 -2.51 37.27
CA GLY A 908 52.27 -3.02 38.58
C GLY A 908 52.39 -4.55 38.58
N THR A 909 51.76 -5.24 39.53
CA THR A 909 51.57 -6.70 39.49
C THR A 909 50.54 -7.01 38.41
N PRO A 910 50.89 -7.66 37.30
CA PRO A 910 49.92 -7.98 36.25
C PRO A 910 48.91 -9.02 36.74
N GLY A 911 47.66 -8.91 36.30
CA GLY A 911 46.67 -9.98 36.47
C GLY A 911 47.03 -11.20 35.62
N THR A 912 46.25 -12.28 35.72
CA THR A 912 46.39 -13.46 34.86
C THR A 912 45.52 -13.35 33.62
N ASP A 913 46.05 -13.73 32.46
CA ASP A 913 45.25 -13.94 31.27
C ASP A 913 44.19 -15.02 31.54
N GLY A 914 42.99 -14.84 30.97
CA GLY A 914 41.94 -15.83 31.04
C GLY A 914 42.31 -17.11 30.29
N ALA A 915 41.72 -18.23 30.70
CA ALA A 915 41.90 -19.48 29.99
C ALA A 915 41.10 -19.48 28.66
N PRO A 916 41.64 -20.04 27.57
CA PRO A 916 40.84 -20.33 26.39
C PRO A 916 39.73 -21.35 26.70
N GLY A 917 38.61 -21.27 26.00
CA GLY A 917 37.56 -22.29 26.08
C GLY A 917 37.96 -23.61 25.41
N THR A 918 37.03 -24.56 25.36
CA THR A 918 37.17 -25.81 24.59
C THR A 918 36.41 -25.74 23.28
N ALA A 919 36.93 -26.33 22.20
CA ALA A 919 36.17 -26.47 20.96
C ALA A 919 34.96 -27.38 21.17
N GLY A 920 33.91 -27.19 20.37
CA GLY A 920 32.74 -28.07 20.37
C GLY A 920 33.04 -29.44 19.77
N THR A 921 32.03 -30.29 19.66
CA THR A 921 32.11 -31.54 18.92
C THR A 921 31.51 -31.40 17.53
N ALA A 922 32.09 -32.08 16.53
CA ALA A 922 31.45 -32.20 15.22
C ALA A 922 30.11 -32.94 15.37
N GLY A 923 29.16 -32.62 14.49
CA GLY A 923 27.90 -33.34 14.41
C GLY A 923 28.13 -34.79 13.98
N ALA A 924 27.21 -35.68 14.34
CA ALA A 924 27.21 -37.02 13.80
C ALA A 924 26.75 -37.00 12.33
N ASP A 925 27.35 -37.85 11.50
CA ASP A 925 26.84 -38.13 10.17
C ASP A 925 25.48 -38.83 10.26
N GLY A 926 24.60 -38.54 9.30
CA GLY A 926 23.34 -39.24 9.14
C GLY A 926 23.55 -40.68 8.68
N THR A 927 22.54 -41.52 8.91
CA THR A 927 22.58 -42.91 8.43
C THR A 927 22.07 -42.99 6.99
N PRO A 928 22.56 -43.93 6.16
CA PRO A 928 21.92 -44.27 4.90
C PRO A 928 20.46 -44.68 5.09
N GLY A 929 19.65 -44.55 4.04
CA GLY A 929 18.25 -44.96 4.06
C GLY A 929 18.05 -46.45 4.36
N ALA A 930 16.96 -46.76 5.04
CA ALA A 930 16.58 -48.12 5.45
C ALA A 930 15.69 -48.82 4.43
#